data_AF-E2D2M5-F1
#
_entry.id   AF-E2D2M5-F1
#
_cell.length_a   1.000
_cell.length_b   1.000
_cell.length_c   1.000
_cell.angle_alpha   90.00
_cell.angle_beta   90.00
_cell.angle_gamma   90.00
#
_symmetry.space_group_name_H-M   'P 1'
#
loop_
_entity.id
_entity.type
_entity.pdbx_description
1 polymer ?
#
loop_
_entity_poly.entity_id
_entity_poly.type
_entity_poly.pdbx_seq_one_letter_code
_entity_poly.pdbx_strand_id
1 'polypeptide(L)'
;MTGPHLTDAAVLDHCRARYPEQFAPAGAELAHVCLSFLPARRFVTTHDLADVAADLAAGMWMEQRSGDRGPYFVLSGSHHEVFVTPAVARDADHALADVTSIRSPRGLARRSTVVPASVGFYDKRHERYCDLAVLHRQMNEAVAAIRERDRLRRRMRDAMRSPRLPPQPLGELRAEVSRHFAPLRMMLDLLARRSRDEDEVVGAGVVVGHRPDEVYVRLRTSSGEFTDQRSAELLLPGGGVRASVLAVEEYEGDVVLCLAPPRNAQLMPGLEVSLREDGRFAMRRHREALEAFLAGDVEGDWEHLATLLCRPSRLPAFEVPMLDDADPVLHAKQEAAVAGAVATPHAFLVQGPPGTGKSTVITEVVRRLVGRGERVLLLAPMHVAVDEVLGRAGSRPGVFALRVAADERKVDAALQRFLPDHVAETYLRDIRTPRTAKGPAWQAEIDRLTVEERLLTAYLNGLAQAERDRMARDAAVRDHTARSAERERSIGAAFAEVRAADEALTALAGLRAAVGAEVAALQGQLDAVPGGRRLLTRALSALGGEDRVSGLWRAHREATGRLVRLDRDVELWHHHRATAAAEADRLRRDHTASAADWGARLAAYGAAVAGADRHLERSAAALAAVMGREPDRYDAQEWQSARAAVTIRIQQLHRRIGLEQRWFETAEASGPDAAGRLAAELRQTANLVCATTTGVASADLGAADFDTLIVDEASRVVDSEFLIGAIRARRWILVGDQRQLPPYVDQVDEHHLHALTALHLAERDGLDLGVAVQKLAGLWGEEQIQHQFRTTSVTRAATTLRTGDRWPGYRQAFRRHLRAVAPGEDMPERTVLAAMRRHLVESLFDRCAEGLPGGARTALLVQHRSIEPIAALVRQPVYQGRYDQPTDGPQQTPLVLPAFGVPVVFADTSAYGRRARDEQVGHGFVNHLEAEWVRRICVMVDATAAAGATRPTVSVLSFYRHQARRIRELLGAPGYGGYPALDFRVVDVIDRIQGQQSDVVILSFCRAAPGRDKLRDHYGAWLQDVRRLNVAVTRARRGLFLVGHGDTLRNLRGVPAAEEFYRHLFAQVTSRPDVMTVVRDL
;
A
#
# COMPACT_ATOMS: atom_id res chain seq x y z
N MET A 1 7.01 -3.23 32.13
CA MET A 1 6.17 -4.44 32.02
C MET A 1 5.62 -4.51 30.61
N THR A 2 5.77 -5.64 29.92
CA THR A 2 5.20 -5.84 28.57
C THR A 2 3.69 -6.08 28.68
N GLY A 3 2.87 -5.15 28.20
CA GLY A 3 1.42 -5.34 28.09
C GLY A 3 1.07 -6.44 27.09
N PRO A 4 -0.03 -7.19 27.28
CA PRO A 4 -0.41 -8.26 26.36
C PRO A 4 -0.77 -7.70 24.98
N HIS A 5 -0.32 -8.37 23.92
CA HIS A 5 -0.73 -8.03 22.55
C HIS A 5 -2.24 -8.28 22.40
N LEU A 6 -3.02 -7.19 22.35
CA LEU A 6 -4.45 -7.23 22.04
C LEU A 6 -4.66 -7.88 20.66
N THR A 7 -5.22 -9.08 20.68
CA THR A 7 -5.60 -9.84 19.48
C THR A 7 -6.86 -9.25 18.85
N ASP A 8 -7.02 -9.41 17.54
CA ASP A 8 -8.19 -8.91 16.83
C ASP A 8 -9.51 -9.60 17.24
N ALA A 9 -9.45 -10.74 17.92
CA ALA A 9 -10.58 -11.37 18.58
C ALA A 9 -11.10 -10.51 19.75
N ALA A 10 -10.22 -10.10 20.67
CA ALA A 10 -10.59 -9.29 21.83
C ALA A 10 -11.22 -7.94 21.45
N VAL A 11 -10.71 -7.31 20.37
CA VAL A 11 -11.30 -6.09 19.80
C VAL A 11 -12.68 -6.37 19.19
N LEU A 12 -12.82 -7.46 18.42
CA LEU A 12 -14.08 -7.84 17.78
C LEU A 12 -15.18 -8.15 18.80
N ASP A 13 -14.86 -8.89 19.86
CA ASP A 13 -15.84 -9.26 20.88
C ASP A 13 -16.24 -8.07 21.76
N HIS A 14 -15.32 -7.13 22.04
CA HIS A 14 -15.69 -5.85 22.65
C HIS A 14 -16.58 -5.00 21.74
N CYS A 15 -16.28 -4.94 20.44
CA CYS A 15 -17.14 -4.26 19.45
C CYS A 15 -18.55 -4.87 19.41
N ARG A 16 -18.67 -6.19 19.36
CA ARG A 16 -19.96 -6.92 19.40
C ARG A 16 -20.77 -6.63 20.66
N ALA A 17 -20.12 -6.64 21.83
CA ALA A 17 -20.77 -6.38 23.11
C ALA A 17 -21.23 -4.91 23.26
N ARG A 18 -20.52 -3.96 22.65
CA ARG A 18 -20.76 -2.51 22.78
C ARG A 18 -21.66 -1.92 21.69
N TYR A 19 -21.66 -2.52 20.50
CA TYR A 19 -22.38 -2.05 19.32
C TYR A 19 -23.17 -3.22 18.66
N PRO A 20 -24.07 -3.89 19.41
CA PRO A 20 -24.68 -5.15 18.96
C PRO A 20 -25.49 -4.99 17.68
N GLU A 21 -26.20 -3.87 17.50
CA GLU A 21 -26.99 -3.59 16.30
C GLU A 21 -26.12 -3.37 15.06
N GLN A 22 -24.96 -2.71 15.22
CA GLN A 22 -24.05 -2.42 14.11
C GLN A 22 -23.25 -3.65 13.68
N PHE A 23 -23.04 -4.61 14.61
CA PHE A 23 -22.35 -5.88 14.35
C PHE A 23 -23.29 -7.07 14.12
N ALA A 24 -24.61 -6.86 14.18
CA ALA A 24 -25.61 -7.84 13.74
C ALA A 24 -25.50 -8.04 12.21
N PRO A 25 -25.66 -9.27 11.69
CA PRO A 25 -25.67 -9.52 10.24
C PRO A 25 -26.75 -8.74 9.51
N ALA A 26 -26.40 -8.14 8.37
CA ALA A 26 -27.31 -7.41 7.51
C ALA A 26 -28.21 -8.38 6.72
N GLY A 27 -29.35 -7.89 6.22
CA GLY A 27 -30.31 -8.73 5.49
C GLY A 27 -29.71 -9.47 4.28
N ALA A 28 -28.74 -8.88 3.58
CA ALA A 28 -28.02 -9.53 2.48
C ALA A 28 -26.94 -10.54 2.93
N GLU A 29 -26.39 -10.41 4.14
CA GLU A 29 -25.49 -11.42 4.74
C GLU A 29 -26.30 -12.66 5.18
N LEU A 30 -27.56 -12.47 5.58
CA LEU A 30 -28.49 -13.55 5.94
C LEU A 30 -29.26 -14.14 4.73
N ALA A 31 -29.09 -13.59 3.52
CA ALA A 31 -29.85 -13.99 2.35
C ALA A 31 -29.32 -15.29 1.70
N HIS A 32 -30.24 -16.16 1.29
CA HIS A 32 -29.98 -17.27 0.37
C HIS A 32 -30.18 -16.80 -1.07
N VAL A 33 -29.09 -16.62 -1.82
CA VAL A 33 -29.16 -16.03 -3.18
C VAL A 33 -29.35 -17.12 -4.24
N CYS A 34 -30.49 -17.09 -4.93
CA CYS A 34 -30.89 -18.08 -5.93
C CYS A 34 -30.65 -17.56 -7.36
N LEU A 35 -29.94 -18.32 -8.19
CA LEU A 35 -29.54 -17.94 -9.54
C LEU A 35 -30.04 -19.00 -10.56
N SER A 36 -30.96 -18.64 -11.46
CA SER A 36 -31.50 -19.60 -12.44
C SER A 36 -30.70 -19.62 -13.75
N PHE A 37 -30.49 -20.80 -14.34
CA PHE A 37 -29.72 -20.96 -15.57
C PHE A 37 -30.37 -21.95 -16.56
N LEU A 38 -30.02 -21.83 -17.84
CA LEU A 38 -30.49 -22.73 -18.91
C LEU A 38 -29.37 -23.71 -19.31
N PRO A 39 -29.50 -25.03 -19.05
CA PRO A 39 -28.47 -26.02 -19.40
C PRO A 39 -28.11 -26.07 -20.89
N ALA A 40 -29.01 -25.64 -21.78
CA ALA A 40 -28.74 -25.56 -23.22
C ALA A 40 -27.69 -24.49 -23.60
N ARG A 41 -27.36 -23.55 -22.71
CA ARG A 41 -26.33 -22.52 -22.95
C ARG A 41 -24.94 -23.07 -22.65
N ARG A 42 -24.28 -23.63 -23.67
CA ARG A 42 -22.97 -24.32 -23.58
C ARG A 42 -21.87 -23.58 -22.78
N PHE A 43 -21.88 -22.25 -22.72
CA PHE A 43 -20.90 -21.44 -21.97
C PHE A 43 -21.17 -21.34 -20.46
N VAL A 44 -22.37 -21.74 -19.99
CA VAL A 44 -22.65 -21.89 -18.55
C VAL A 44 -22.06 -23.22 -18.09
N THR A 45 -22.30 -24.28 -18.86
CA THR A 45 -21.82 -25.65 -18.60
C THR A 45 -20.31 -25.86 -18.77
N THR A 46 -19.52 -24.83 -19.09
CA THR A 46 -18.04 -24.86 -19.07
C THR A 46 -17.45 -24.48 -17.71
N HIS A 47 -18.27 -24.07 -16.75
CA HIS A 47 -17.87 -23.73 -15.38
C HIS A 47 -18.57 -24.69 -14.41
N ASP A 48 -17.89 -25.14 -13.36
CA ASP A 48 -18.57 -25.89 -12.30
C ASP A 48 -19.40 -24.94 -11.44
N LEU A 49 -20.71 -25.16 -11.39
CA LEU A 49 -21.64 -24.30 -10.66
C LEU A 49 -21.51 -24.45 -9.15
N ALA A 50 -20.91 -25.54 -8.65
CA ALA A 50 -20.54 -25.68 -7.25
C ALA A 50 -19.37 -24.76 -6.89
N ASP A 51 -18.31 -24.72 -7.73
CA ASP A 51 -17.18 -23.80 -7.54
C ASP A 51 -17.61 -22.34 -7.66
N VAL A 52 -18.47 -22.00 -8.62
CA VAL A 52 -19.03 -20.64 -8.76
C VAL A 52 -19.89 -20.27 -7.55
N ALA A 53 -20.69 -21.20 -7.01
CA ALA A 53 -21.48 -20.95 -5.80
C ALA A 53 -20.61 -20.78 -4.56
N ALA A 54 -19.56 -21.60 -4.40
CA ALA A 54 -18.62 -21.51 -3.30
C ALA A 54 -17.82 -20.20 -3.33
N ASP A 55 -17.38 -19.77 -4.52
CA ASP A 55 -16.67 -18.51 -4.73
C ASP A 55 -17.53 -17.28 -4.39
N LEU A 56 -18.80 -17.25 -4.82
CA LEU A 56 -19.73 -16.18 -4.44
C LEU A 56 -20.11 -16.25 -2.95
N ALA A 57 -20.26 -17.45 -2.37
CA ALA A 57 -20.50 -17.61 -0.93
C ALA A 57 -19.30 -17.19 -0.07
N ALA A 58 -18.06 -17.26 -0.59
CA ALA A 58 -16.87 -16.75 0.09
C ALA A 58 -16.78 -15.20 0.11
N GLY A 59 -17.50 -14.52 -0.79
CA GLY A 59 -17.63 -13.06 -0.78
C GLY A 59 -18.10 -12.51 -2.12
N MET A 60 -19.34 -12.02 -2.18
CA MET A 60 -20.01 -11.54 -3.38
C MET A 60 -20.12 -10.01 -3.43
N TRP A 61 -20.11 -9.46 -4.64
CA TRP A 61 -20.34 -8.04 -4.92
C TRP A 61 -21.28 -7.88 -6.12
N MET A 62 -22.37 -7.13 -5.94
CA MET A 62 -23.44 -6.94 -6.94
C MET A 62 -23.38 -5.55 -7.56
N GLU A 63 -23.25 -5.45 -8.88
CA GLU A 63 -23.31 -4.20 -9.65
C GLU A 63 -24.53 -4.23 -10.58
N GLN A 64 -25.22 -3.10 -10.74
CA GLN A 64 -26.24 -2.91 -11.79
C GLN A 64 -25.66 -2.15 -12.98
N ARG A 65 -25.88 -2.66 -14.19
CA ARG A 65 -25.47 -2.06 -15.47
C ARG A 65 -26.65 -1.97 -16.43
N SER A 66 -26.51 -1.15 -17.46
CA SER A 66 -27.48 -1.02 -18.56
C SER A 66 -26.89 -1.59 -19.85
N GLY A 67 -27.75 -2.18 -20.70
CA GLY A 67 -27.41 -2.58 -22.07
C GLY A 67 -28.64 -2.58 -22.97
N ASP A 68 -28.46 -2.93 -24.24
CA ASP A 68 -29.45 -2.78 -25.32
C ASP A 68 -30.77 -3.56 -25.11
N ARG A 69 -30.84 -4.41 -24.09
CA ARG A 69 -32.02 -5.24 -23.73
C ARG A 69 -32.56 -4.91 -22.32
N GLY A 70 -32.17 -3.77 -21.76
CA GLY A 70 -32.55 -3.33 -20.41
C GLY A 70 -31.43 -3.49 -19.38
N PRO A 71 -31.75 -3.33 -18.08
CA PRO A 71 -30.77 -3.49 -17.01
C PRO A 71 -30.35 -4.95 -16.84
N TYR A 72 -29.08 -5.15 -16.50
CA TYR A 72 -28.52 -6.42 -16.07
C TYR A 72 -27.66 -6.19 -14.82
N PHE A 73 -27.31 -7.26 -14.12
CA PHE A 73 -26.46 -7.20 -12.94
C PHE A 73 -25.24 -8.11 -13.11
N VAL A 74 -24.15 -7.76 -12.45
CA VAL A 74 -22.92 -8.56 -12.37
C VAL A 74 -22.72 -8.93 -10.90
N LEU A 75 -22.73 -10.23 -10.60
CA LEU A 75 -22.44 -10.79 -9.30
C LEU A 75 -21.00 -11.32 -9.34
N SER A 76 -20.13 -10.78 -8.50
CA SER A 76 -18.69 -11.06 -8.58
C SER A 76 -18.16 -11.70 -7.30
N GLY A 77 -17.50 -12.84 -7.45
CA GLY A 77 -16.68 -13.51 -6.43
C GLY A 77 -15.19 -13.21 -6.62
N SER A 78 -14.34 -14.04 -6.03
CA SER A 78 -12.87 -13.96 -6.17
C SER A 78 -12.36 -14.62 -7.47
N HIS A 79 -13.16 -15.50 -8.08
CA HIS A 79 -12.78 -16.33 -9.23
C HIS A 79 -13.80 -16.30 -10.38
N HIS A 80 -15.03 -15.79 -10.17
CA HIS A 80 -16.09 -15.76 -11.17
C HIS A 80 -16.92 -14.46 -11.14
N GLU A 81 -17.26 -13.95 -12.34
CA GLU A 81 -18.33 -12.99 -12.59
C GLU A 81 -19.55 -13.71 -13.20
N VAL A 82 -20.70 -13.60 -12.54
CA VAL A 82 -21.98 -14.16 -12.98
C VAL A 82 -22.90 -13.01 -13.40
N PHE A 83 -23.12 -12.90 -14.71
CA PHE A 83 -23.96 -11.89 -15.33
C PHE A 83 -25.41 -12.39 -15.32
N VAL A 84 -26.33 -11.60 -14.76
CA VAL A 84 -27.76 -11.96 -14.65
C VAL A 84 -28.66 -10.85 -15.21
N THR A 85 -29.76 -11.21 -15.85
CA THR A 85 -30.82 -10.27 -16.27
C THR A 85 -32.11 -10.54 -15.51
N PRO A 86 -32.88 -9.50 -15.14
CA PRO A 86 -34.28 -9.68 -14.75
C PRO A 86 -35.04 -10.43 -15.83
N ALA A 87 -35.91 -11.36 -15.43
CA ALA A 87 -36.76 -12.11 -16.33
C ALA A 87 -38.23 -11.96 -15.91
N VAL A 88 -39.10 -11.73 -16.89
CA VAL A 88 -40.54 -11.61 -16.68
C VAL A 88 -41.17 -12.98 -16.96
N ALA A 89 -41.77 -13.59 -15.92
CA ALA A 89 -42.60 -14.78 -16.09
C ALA A 89 -43.83 -14.44 -16.95
N ARG A 90 -44.36 -15.40 -17.72
CA ARG A 90 -45.63 -15.20 -18.44
C ARG A 90 -46.86 -15.68 -17.66
N ASP A 91 -46.70 -16.64 -16.76
CA ASP A 91 -47.80 -17.36 -16.11
C ASP A 91 -47.52 -17.66 -14.62
N ALA A 92 -46.82 -16.77 -13.90
CA ALA A 92 -46.51 -16.94 -12.47
C ALA A 92 -46.58 -15.63 -11.68
N ASP A 93 -47.13 -15.68 -10.45
CA ASP A 93 -47.25 -14.54 -9.52
C ASP A 93 -45.92 -14.01 -8.93
N HIS A 94 -44.77 -14.44 -9.45
CA HIS A 94 -43.45 -14.27 -8.83
C HIS A 94 -42.36 -13.87 -9.84
N ALA A 95 -41.43 -13.02 -9.42
CA ALA A 95 -40.36 -12.47 -10.27
C ALA A 95 -39.15 -13.43 -10.43
N LEU A 96 -38.50 -13.38 -11.60
CA LEU A 96 -37.44 -14.30 -12.01
C LEU A 96 -36.13 -13.58 -12.39
N ALA A 97 -35.01 -14.33 -12.39
CA ALA A 97 -33.68 -13.86 -12.76
C ALA A 97 -32.92 -14.91 -13.60
N ASP A 98 -32.47 -14.53 -14.80
CA ASP A 98 -31.76 -15.39 -15.77
C ASP A 98 -30.24 -15.16 -15.70
N VAL A 99 -29.45 -16.21 -15.47
CA VAL A 99 -27.99 -16.22 -15.70
C VAL A 99 -27.71 -16.15 -17.20
N THR A 100 -27.09 -15.05 -17.62
CA THR A 100 -26.80 -14.74 -19.02
C THR A 100 -25.41 -15.14 -19.47
N SER A 101 -24.39 -15.06 -18.62
CA SER A 101 -23.06 -15.66 -18.79
C SER A 101 -22.30 -15.77 -17.48
N ILE A 102 -21.48 -16.80 -17.33
CA ILE A 102 -20.43 -16.89 -16.30
C ILE A 102 -19.09 -16.62 -16.99
N ARG A 103 -18.18 -15.90 -16.33
CA ARG A 103 -16.85 -15.54 -16.84
C ARG A 103 -15.84 -15.51 -15.71
N SER A 104 -14.55 -15.69 -16.01
CA SER A 104 -13.47 -15.29 -15.09
C SER A 104 -13.46 -13.75 -14.95
N PRO A 105 -13.21 -13.19 -13.76
CA PRO A 105 -13.34 -11.77 -13.49
C PRO A 105 -12.31 -10.93 -14.26
N ARG A 106 -12.75 -9.80 -14.84
CA ARG A 106 -11.92 -8.91 -15.66
C ARG A 106 -11.42 -7.70 -14.87
N GLY A 107 -10.71 -7.98 -13.77
CA GLY A 107 -10.06 -6.98 -12.92
C GLY A 107 -11.05 -6.27 -12.00
N LEU A 108 -11.11 -6.70 -10.74
CA LEU A 108 -12.02 -6.14 -9.73
C LEU A 108 -11.25 -5.63 -8.50
N ALA A 109 -11.02 -4.31 -8.45
CA ALA A 109 -10.46 -3.63 -7.30
C ALA A 109 -11.54 -3.34 -6.24
N ARG A 110 -11.97 -4.36 -5.48
CA ARG A 110 -13.14 -4.25 -4.57
C ARG A 110 -12.84 -4.65 -3.13
N ARG A 111 -12.40 -3.67 -2.33
CA ARG A 111 -12.08 -3.81 -0.89
C ARG A 111 -13.29 -4.02 0.04
N SER A 112 -14.46 -4.41 -0.48
CA SER A 112 -15.68 -4.63 0.32
C SER A 112 -16.64 -5.57 -0.43
N THR A 113 -16.67 -6.84 -0.06
CA THR A 113 -17.64 -7.86 -0.51
C THR A 113 -18.60 -8.19 0.65
N VAL A 114 -19.75 -8.77 0.33
CA VAL A 114 -20.73 -9.27 1.31
C VAL A 114 -20.70 -10.79 1.27
N VAL A 115 -20.72 -11.43 2.43
CA VAL A 115 -20.73 -12.91 2.54
C VAL A 115 -22.19 -13.35 2.74
N PRO A 116 -22.88 -13.88 1.71
CA PRO A 116 -24.26 -14.36 1.85
C PRO A 116 -24.30 -15.72 2.55
N ALA A 117 -25.39 -16.01 3.27
CA ALA A 117 -25.57 -17.27 4.00
C ALA A 117 -25.48 -18.52 3.10
N SER A 118 -25.93 -18.41 1.85
CA SER A 118 -25.55 -19.35 0.78
C SER A 118 -25.84 -18.76 -0.61
N VAL A 119 -25.21 -19.33 -1.64
CA VAL A 119 -25.56 -19.12 -3.06
C VAL A 119 -25.95 -20.45 -3.69
N GLY A 120 -26.98 -20.48 -4.55
CA GLY A 120 -27.47 -21.70 -5.18
C GLY A 120 -27.89 -21.51 -6.63
N PHE A 121 -27.47 -22.43 -7.50
CA PHE A 121 -27.85 -22.47 -8.91
C PHE A 121 -28.99 -23.46 -9.17
N TYR A 122 -29.96 -23.06 -9.99
CA TYR A 122 -31.13 -23.87 -10.34
C TYR A 122 -31.36 -23.90 -11.86
N ASP A 123 -31.72 -25.05 -12.43
CA ASP A 123 -32.23 -25.11 -13.81
C ASP A 123 -33.49 -24.24 -13.88
N LYS A 124 -33.60 -23.39 -14.92
CA LYS A 124 -34.73 -22.47 -15.14
C LYS A 124 -36.12 -23.13 -15.08
N ARG A 125 -36.22 -24.45 -15.31
CA ARG A 125 -37.46 -25.24 -15.13
C ARG A 125 -37.90 -25.41 -13.66
N HIS A 126 -37.07 -25.01 -12.70
CA HIS A 126 -37.35 -25.00 -11.26
C HIS A 126 -37.34 -23.54 -10.78
N GLU A 127 -38.35 -22.77 -11.20
CA GLU A 127 -38.44 -21.34 -10.90
C GLU A 127 -38.47 -21.08 -9.38
N ARG A 128 -37.59 -20.20 -8.91
CA ARG A 128 -37.50 -19.72 -7.53
C ARG A 128 -37.22 -18.23 -7.50
N TYR A 129 -37.85 -17.55 -6.55
CA TYR A 129 -37.90 -16.09 -6.45
C TYR A 129 -36.55 -15.47 -6.10
N CYS A 130 -36.15 -14.43 -6.85
CA CYS A 130 -35.02 -13.56 -6.51
C CYS A 130 -35.19 -12.18 -7.16
N ASP A 131 -35.77 -11.22 -6.44
CA ASP A 131 -35.80 -9.82 -6.88
C ASP A 131 -34.40 -9.19 -6.80
N LEU A 132 -33.76 -9.06 -7.96
CA LEU A 132 -32.42 -8.48 -8.11
C LEU A 132 -32.35 -6.99 -7.70
N ALA A 133 -33.45 -6.23 -7.79
CA ALA A 133 -33.49 -4.81 -7.43
C ALA A 133 -33.72 -4.57 -5.93
N VAL A 134 -34.38 -5.50 -5.24
CA VAL A 134 -34.38 -5.58 -3.77
C VAL A 134 -33.01 -6.05 -3.28
N LEU A 135 -32.49 -7.16 -3.83
CA LEU A 135 -31.18 -7.70 -3.43
C LEU A 135 -30.06 -6.68 -3.64
N HIS A 136 -30.02 -5.95 -4.75
CA HIS A 136 -29.01 -4.92 -5.01
C HIS A 136 -29.04 -3.79 -3.97
N ARG A 137 -30.23 -3.37 -3.50
CA ARG A 137 -30.34 -2.36 -2.42
C ARG A 137 -29.81 -2.90 -1.10
N GLN A 138 -30.29 -4.07 -0.66
CA GLN A 138 -29.84 -4.73 0.56
C GLN A 138 -28.33 -5.03 0.55
N MET A 139 -27.75 -5.35 -0.61
CA MET A 139 -26.32 -5.60 -0.79
C MET A 139 -25.50 -4.31 -0.63
N ASN A 140 -25.97 -3.18 -1.16
CA ASN A 140 -25.30 -1.89 -1.01
C ASN A 140 -25.39 -1.37 0.44
N GLU A 141 -26.52 -1.59 1.12
CA GLU A 141 -26.69 -1.33 2.56
C GLU A 141 -25.74 -2.19 3.40
N ALA A 142 -25.60 -3.48 3.09
CA ALA A 142 -24.65 -4.38 3.76
C ALA A 142 -23.18 -3.96 3.54
N VAL A 143 -22.79 -3.54 2.32
CA VAL A 143 -21.44 -3.00 2.06
C VAL A 143 -21.16 -1.74 2.89
N ALA A 144 -22.15 -0.86 3.07
CA ALA A 144 -22.02 0.31 3.94
C ALA A 144 -21.86 -0.10 5.42
N ALA A 145 -22.66 -1.06 5.90
CA ALA A 145 -22.56 -1.59 7.25
C ALA A 145 -21.19 -2.25 7.53
N ILE A 146 -20.68 -3.08 6.62
CA ILE A 146 -19.35 -3.72 6.73
C ILE A 146 -18.24 -2.66 6.87
N ARG A 147 -18.28 -1.59 6.06
CA ARG A 147 -17.31 -0.48 6.14
C ARG A 147 -17.37 0.25 7.48
N GLU A 148 -18.56 0.46 8.03
CA GLU A 148 -18.70 1.11 9.35
C GLU A 148 -18.31 0.17 10.50
N ARG A 149 -18.59 -1.14 10.42
CA ARG A 149 -18.03 -2.13 11.34
C ARG A 149 -16.51 -2.10 11.36
N ASP A 150 -15.86 -2.03 10.20
CA ASP A 150 -14.39 -1.95 10.13
C ASP A 150 -13.82 -0.61 10.63
N ARG A 151 -14.54 0.51 10.44
CA ARG A 151 -14.21 1.79 11.10
C ARG A 151 -14.35 1.70 12.61
N LEU A 152 -15.41 1.07 13.12
CA LEU A 152 -15.62 0.83 14.56
C LEU A 152 -14.56 -0.10 15.15
N ARG A 153 -14.13 -1.14 14.42
CA ARG A 153 -13.01 -2.01 14.82
C ARG A 153 -11.68 -1.26 14.86
N ARG A 154 -11.40 -0.38 13.89
CA ARG A 154 -10.23 0.52 13.95
C ARG A 154 -10.32 1.44 15.18
N ARG A 155 -11.38 2.25 15.27
CA ARG A 155 -11.64 3.13 16.43
C ARG A 155 -11.52 2.42 17.79
N MET A 156 -11.99 1.18 17.92
CA MET A 156 -11.86 0.41 19.16
C MET A 156 -10.44 -0.11 19.39
N ARG A 157 -9.78 -0.64 18.35
CA ARG A 157 -8.36 -1.03 18.40
C ARG A 157 -7.50 0.16 18.84
N ASP A 158 -7.81 1.36 18.37
CA ASP A 158 -7.09 2.59 18.69
C ASP A 158 -7.45 3.11 20.09
N ALA A 159 -8.74 3.11 20.49
CA ALA A 159 -9.20 3.46 21.84
C ALA A 159 -8.79 2.45 22.95
N MET A 160 -8.21 1.31 22.57
CA MET A 160 -7.58 0.31 23.44
C MET A 160 -6.04 0.28 23.33
N ARG A 161 -5.43 0.97 22.34
CA ARG A 161 -3.96 1.07 22.17
C ARG A 161 -3.40 2.44 22.55
N SER A 162 -4.14 3.52 22.36
CA SER A 162 -3.71 4.87 22.72
C SER A 162 -3.73 5.07 24.24
N PRO A 163 -2.66 5.63 24.85
CA PRO A 163 -2.76 6.18 26.19
C PRO A 163 -3.76 7.33 26.14
N ARG A 164 -4.93 7.15 26.75
CA ARG A 164 -6.04 8.10 26.63
C ARG A 164 -5.63 9.47 27.17
N LEU A 165 -5.88 10.51 26.38
CA LEU A 165 -5.98 11.87 26.91
C LEU A 165 -6.97 11.87 28.10
N PRO A 166 -6.69 12.61 29.18
CA PRO A 166 -7.69 12.84 30.21
C PRO A 166 -8.91 13.51 29.55
N PRO A 167 -10.13 12.99 29.73
CA PRO A 167 -11.27 13.36 28.91
C PRO A 167 -11.66 14.82 29.14
N GLN A 168 -11.30 15.70 28.20
CA GLN A 168 -11.93 17.01 28.08
C GLN A 168 -13.28 16.82 27.39
N PRO A 169 -14.33 17.59 27.73
CA PRO A 169 -15.60 17.47 27.03
C PRO A 169 -15.40 17.78 25.55
N LEU A 170 -15.77 16.85 24.65
CA LEU A 170 -15.61 17.02 23.20
C LEU A 170 -16.22 18.34 22.67
N GLY A 171 -17.25 18.84 23.36
CA GLY A 171 -17.87 20.14 23.11
C GLY A 171 -16.94 21.34 23.32
N GLU A 172 -15.99 21.31 24.27
CA GLU A 172 -15.03 22.40 24.48
C GLU A 172 -14.05 22.51 23.31
N LEU A 173 -13.49 21.39 22.86
CA LEU A 173 -12.57 21.36 21.72
C LEU A 173 -13.31 21.70 20.42
N ARG A 174 -14.56 21.21 20.23
CA ARG A 174 -15.41 21.62 19.09
C ARG A 174 -15.78 23.11 19.12
N ALA A 175 -16.04 23.69 20.30
CA ALA A 175 -16.28 25.13 20.43
C ALA A 175 -15.01 25.96 20.16
N GLU A 176 -13.83 25.48 20.58
CA GLU A 176 -12.56 26.12 20.28
C GLU A 176 -12.19 26.06 18.79
N VAL A 177 -12.30 24.88 18.18
CA VAL A 177 -12.14 24.73 16.72
C VAL A 177 -13.10 25.66 16.00
N SER A 178 -14.37 25.73 16.43
CA SER A 178 -15.35 26.64 15.84
C SER A 178 -14.92 28.11 15.94
N ARG A 179 -14.44 28.57 17.12
CA ARG A 179 -13.93 29.94 17.29
C ARG A 179 -12.73 30.24 16.38
N HIS A 180 -11.76 29.32 16.28
CA HIS A 180 -10.58 29.53 15.44
C HIS A 180 -10.87 29.46 13.95
N PHE A 181 -11.75 28.55 13.50
CA PHE A 181 -11.91 28.21 12.09
C PHE A 181 -13.16 28.79 11.41
N ALA A 182 -14.16 29.27 12.17
CA ALA A 182 -15.27 30.05 11.60
C ALA A 182 -14.82 31.33 10.85
N PRO A 183 -13.85 32.15 11.32
CA PRO A 183 -13.35 33.27 10.53
C PRO A 183 -12.60 32.82 9.27
N LEU A 184 -11.85 31.70 9.30
CA LEU A 184 -11.23 31.18 8.07
C LEU A 184 -12.29 30.75 7.05
N ARG A 185 -13.36 30.07 7.49
CA ARG A 185 -14.49 29.74 6.60
C ARG A 185 -15.14 31.01 6.04
N MET A 186 -15.33 32.05 6.84
CA MET A 186 -15.81 33.36 6.36
C MET A 186 -14.89 33.95 5.29
N MET A 187 -13.58 33.97 5.50
CA MET A 187 -12.62 34.51 4.51
C MET A 187 -12.70 33.71 3.21
N LEU A 188 -12.73 32.38 3.27
CA LEU A 188 -12.90 31.52 2.11
C LEU A 188 -14.26 31.73 1.42
N ASP A 189 -15.36 31.92 2.15
CA ASP A 189 -16.68 32.22 1.60
C ASP A 189 -16.74 33.59 0.88
N LEU A 190 -15.97 34.58 1.36
CA LEU A 190 -15.86 35.92 0.76
C LEU A 190 -14.99 35.89 -0.49
N LEU A 191 -13.83 35.23 -0.45
CA LEU A 191 -12.98 35.03 -1.64
C LEU A 191 -13.66 34.13 -2.68
N ALA A 192 -14.50 33.18 -2.26
CA ALA A 192 -15.36 32.40 -3.14
C ALA A 192 -16.51 33.19 -3.78
N ARG A 193 -16.81 34.40 -3.29
CA ARG A 193 -17.69 35.38 -3.98
C ARG A 193 -16.86 36.25 -4.90
N ARG A 194 -15.70 36.73 -4.42
CA ARG A 194 -14.75 37.51 -5.20
C ARG A 194 -14.42 36.86 -6.54
N SER A 195 -14.09 35.58 -6.52
CA SER A 195 -13.75 34.82 -7.74
C SER A 195 -14.96 34.47 -8.64
N ARG A 196 -16.19 34.81 -8.23
CA ARG A 196 -17.39 34.80 -9.07
C ARG A 196 -17.76 36.20 -9.58
N ASP A 197 -17.47 37.25 -8.83
CA ASP A 197 -17.86 38.63 -9.13
C ASP A 197 -16.77 39.44 -9.86
N GLU A 198 -15.50 39.00 -9.77
CA GLU A 198 -14.32 39.75 -10.26
C GLU A 198 -13.46 39.02 -11.31
N ASP A 199 -13.44 37.68 -11.33
CA ASP A 199 -12.44 36.90 -12.08
C ASP A 199 -12.86 36.43 -13.49
N GLU A 200 -14.08 36.71 -13.97
CA GLU A 200 -14.47 36.38 -15.34
C GLU A 200 -13.86 37.37 -16.35
N VAL A 201 -12.66 37.04 -16.85
CA VAL A 201 -11.98 37.83 -17.88
C VAL A 201 -12.50 37.42 -19.25
N VAL A 202 -13.23 38.34 -19.90
CA VAL A 202 -13.77 38.17 -21.24
C VAL A 202 -12.97 39.04 -22.20
N GLY A 203 -12.50 38.47 -23.30
CA GLY A 203 -11.78 39.21 -24.34
C GLY A 203 -12.22 38.81 -25.74
N ALA A 204 -12.01 39.69 -26.70
CA ALA A 204 -12.20 39.40 -28.12
C ALA A 204 -10.89 39.63 -28.86
N GLY A 205 -10.53 38.69 -29.74
CA GLY A 205 -9.24 38.69 -30.43
C GLY A 205 -9.25 37.92 -31.75
N VAL A 206 -8.08 37.83 -32.36
CA VAL A 206 -7.85 37.10 -33.62
C VAL A 206 -6.66 36.18 -33.46
N VAL A 207 -6.79 34.95 -33.96
CA VAL A 207 -5.65 34.03 -34.09
C VAL A 207 -4.65 34.62 -35.09
N VAL A 208 -3.43 34.94 -34.66
CA VAL A 208 -2.40 35.58 -35.51
C VAL A 208 -1.35 34.59 -36.04
N GLY A 209 -1.24 33.40 -35.45
CA GLY A 209 -0.31 32.36 -35.90
C GLY A 209 -0.39 31.10 -35.05
N HIS A 210 0.32 30.05 -35.48
CA HIS A 210 0.46 28.81 -34.72
C HIS A 210 1.82 28.13 -34.99
N ARG A 211 2.17 27.22 -34.09
CA ARG A 211 3.28 26.24 -34.15
C ARG A 211 2.70 24.84 -33.84
N PRO A 212 3.48 23.75 -33.84
CA PRO A 212 2.96 22.43 -33.48
C PRO A 212 2.33 22.37 -32.08
N ASP A 213 2.91 23.07 -31.10
CA ASP A 213 2.53 23.01 -29.68
C ASP A 213 1.98 24.34 -29.11
N GLU A 214 1.81 25.38 -29.95
CA GLU A 214 1.43 26.74 -29.53
C GLU A 214 0.48 27.40 -30.55
N VAL A 215 -0.51 28.17 -30.09
CA VAL A 215 -1.39 29.03 -30.90
C VAL A 215 -1.36 30.45 -30.33
N TYR A 216 -1.16 31.46 -31.17
CA TYR A 216 -1.09 32.86 -30.74
C TYR A 216 -2.38 33.60 -31.08
N VAL A 217 -2.96 34.26 -30.08
CA VAL A 217 -4.19 35.04 -30.22
C VAL A 217 -3.94 36.46 -29.76
N ARG A 218 -4.09 37.44 -30.66
CA ARG A 218 -3.96 38.86 -30.36
C ARG A 218 -5.31 39.43 -29.95
N LEU A 219 -5.40 39.94 -28.73
CA LEU A 219 -6.60 40.57 -28.19
C LEU A 219 -6.78 41.97 -28.80
N ARG A 220 -8.03 42.32 -29.11
CA ARG A 220 -8.46 43.69 -29.46
C ARG A 220 -9.12 44.39 -28.27
N THR A 221 -9.82 43.63 -27.43
CA THR A 221 -10.51 44.12 -26.22
C THR A 221 -10.49 43.06 -25.12
N SER A 222 -10.57 43.51 -23.87
CA SER A 222 -10.65 42.66 -22.67
C SER A 222 -11.37 43.37 -21.53
N SER A 223 -12.03 42.61 -20.63
CA SER A 223 -12.63 43.12 -19.38
C SER A 223 -11.63 43.20 -18.21
N GLY A 224 -10.42 42.65 -18.40
CA GLY A 224 -9.35 42.56 -17.40
C GLY A 224 -8.08 41.93 -17.98
N GLU A 225 -7.06 41.77 -17.14
CA GLU A 225 -5.79 41.12 -17.51
C GLU A 225 -5.93 39.59 -17.48
N PHE A 226 -5.69 38.92 -18.61
CA PHE A 226 -5.51 37.46 -18.70
C PHE A 226 -4.19 37.03 -18.04
N THR A 227 -4.06 35.77 -17.61
CA THR A 227 -2.84 35.30 -16.92
C THR A 227 -2.30 33.95 -17.40
N ASP A 228 -0.98 33.76 -17.28
CA ASP A 228 -0.21 32.58 -17.71
C ASP A 228 -0.44 31.31 -16.87
N GLN A 229 -1.41 31.32 -15.96
CA GLN A 229 -1.72 30.20 -15.06
C GLN A 229 -3.17 29.70 -15.14
N ARG A 230 -3.96 30.27 -16.07
CA ARG A 230 -5.40 29.98 -16.22
C ARG A 230 -5.71 29.23 -17.52
N SER A 231 -6.91 28.66 -17.58
CA SER A 231 -7.42 27.95 -18.75
C SER A 231 -8.56 28.76 -19.38
N ALA A 232 -8.32 29.34 -20.56
CA ALA A 232 -9.32 30.12 -21.28
C ALA A 232 -10.22 29.23 -22.14
N GLU A 233 -11.51 29.53 -22.17
CA GLU A 233 -12.49 28.92 -23.07
C GLU A 233 -12.61 29.80 -24.32
N LEU A 234 -12.13 29.32 -25.47
CA LEU A 234 -12.37 29.96 -26.75
C LEU A 234 -13.79 29.63 -27.20
N LEU A 235 -14.65 30.65 -27.21
CA LEU A 235 -16.00 30.58 -27.76
C LEU A 235 -15.89 30.77 -29.29
N LEU A 236 -15.94 29.64 -30.00
CA LEU A 236 -15.95 29.62 -31.47
C LEU A 236 -17.40 29.60 -31.99
N PRO A 237 -17.67 30.02 -33.24
CA PRO A 237 -19.03 30.00 -33.82
C PRO A 237 -19.71 28.62 -33.85
N GLY A 238 -18.96 27.52 -33.68
CA GLY A 238 -19.48 26.15 -33.59
C GLY A 238 -19.48 25.54 -32.17
N GLY A 239 -19.06 26.28 -31.14
CA GLY A 239 -19.01 25.80 -29.76
C GLY A 239 -17.79 26.29 -28.96
N GLY A 240 -17.87 26.18 -27.62
CA GLY A 240 -16.78 26.53 -26.71
C GLY A 240 -15.71 25.43 -26.64
N VAL A 241 -14.44 25.81 -26.72
CA VAL A 241 -13.28 24.91 -26.70
C VAL A 241 -12.21 25.46 -25.75
N ARG A 242 -11.80 24.67 -24.75
CA ARG A 242 -10.80 25.11 -23.77
C ARG A 242 -9.37 24.92 -24.27
N ALA A 243 -8.55 25.94 -24.02
CA ALA A 243 -7.10 25.90 -24.12
C ALA A 243 -6.47 26.31 -22.78
N SER A 244 -5.22 25.93 -22.56
CA SER A 244 -4.41 26.48 -21.46
C SER A 244 -3.66 27.71 -21.94
N VAL A 245 -3.67 28.80 -21.18
CA VAL A 245 -2.75 29.91 -21.44
C VAL A 245 -1.33 29.44 -21.10
N LEU A 246 -0.40 29.64 -22.01
CA LEU A 246 1.02 29.27 -21.90
C LEU A 246 1.87 30.47 -21.47
N ALA A 247 1.57 31.64 -22.07
CA ALA A 247 2.17 32.92 -21.77
C ALA A 247 1.21 34.05 -22.15
N VAL A 248 1.39 35.20 -21.52
CA VAL A 248 0.74 36.47 -21.88
C VAL A 248 1.86 37.46 -22.17
N GLU A 249 1.93 37.94 -23.40
CA GLU A 249 2.95 38.86 -23.89
C GLU A 249 2.31 40.16 -24.39
N GLU A 250 3.09 41.24 -24.41
CA GLU A 250 2.67 42.56 -24.87
C GLU A 250 3.53 42.93 -26.08
N TYR A 251 2.91 43.12 -27.24
CA TYR A 251 3.61 43.30 -28.52
C TYR A 251 3.01 44.49 -29.28
N GLU A 252 3.81 45.51 -29.56
CA GLU A 252 3.41 46.78 -30.21
C GLU A 252 2.23 47.52 -29.53
N GLY A 253 1.89 47.15 -28.29
CA GLY A 253 0.77 47.70 -27.51
C GLY A 253 -0.49 46.82 -27.49
N ASP A 254 -0.55 45.76 -28.29
CA ASP A 254 -1.58 44.73 -28.21
C ASP A 254 -1.15 43.60 -27.26
N VAL A 255 -2.12 43.00 -26.55
CA VAL A 255 -1.88 41.81 -25.72
C VAL A 255 -1.98 40.55 -26.59
N VAL A 256 -0.95 39.70 -26.55
CA VAL A 256 -0.89 38.43 -27.27
C VAL A 256 -0.88 37.28 -26.27
N LEU A 257 -1.89 36.41 -26.39
CA LEU A 257 -1.99 35.17 -25.62
C LEU A 257 -1.32 34.05 -26.42
N CYS A 258 -0.32 33.40 -25.83
CA CYS A 258 0.15 32.10 -26.29
C CYS A 258 -0.70 31.02 -25.62
N LEU A 259 -1.31 30.13 -26.39
CA LEU A 259 -2.26 29.11 -25.94
C LEU A 259 -1.81 27.71 -26.37
N ALA A 260 -2.06 26.69 -25.55
CA ALA A 260 -1.88 25.30 -25.95
C ALA A 260 -2.92 24.91 -27.02
N PRO A 261 -2.54 24.22 -28.11
CA PRO A 261 -3.45 23.84 -29.18
C PRO A 261 -4.58 22.95 -28.63
N PRO A 262 -5.86 23.33 -28.82
CA PRO A 262 -6.97 22.57 -28.27
C PRO A 262 -7.14 21.23 -29.01
N ARG A 263 -7.14 20.12 -28.27
CA ARG A 263 -7.14 18.74 -28.80
C ARG A 263 -8.21 18.43 -29.86
N ASN A 264 -9.34 19.17 -29.85
CA ASN A 264 -10.50 18.91 -30.70
C ASN A 264 -10.83 20.09 -31.67
N ALA A 265 -9.94 21.08 -31.86
CA ALA A 265 -10.20 22.18 -32.80
C ALA A 265 -8.91 22.70 -33.47
N GLN A 266 -8.97 22.93 -34.79
CA GLN A 266 -7.92 23.66 -35.50
C GLN A 266 -8.22 25.17 -35.49
N LEU A 267 -7.28 25.94 -34.94
CA LEU A 267 -7.35 27.40 -34.89
C LEU A 267 -6.48 27.98 -36.02
N MET A 268 -7.12 28.41 -37.10
CA MET A 268 -6.43 28.97 -38.27
C MET A 268 -6.16 30.47 -38.10
N PRO A 269 -5.04 31.01 -38.63
CA PRO A 269 -4.77 32.45 -38.63
C PRO A 269 -5.90 33.24 -39.31
N GLY A 270 -6.25 34.40 -38.74
CA GLY A 270 -7.36 35.24 -39.17
C GLY A 270 -8.72 34.90 -38.55
N LEU A 271 -8.84 33.78 -37.83
CA LEU A 271 -10.07 33.42 -37.10
C LEU A 271 -10.34 34.39 -35.94
N GLU A 272 -11.51 35.03 -35.94
CA GLU A 272 -11.99 35.80 -34.78
C GLU A 272 -12.45 34.85 -33.67
N VAL A 273 -12.05 35.16 -32.44
CA VAL A 273 -12.34 34.35 -31.26
C VAL A 273 -12.71 35.23 -30.07
N SER A 274 -13.77 34.86 -29.36
CA SER A 274 -14.04 35.37 -28.02
C SER A 274 -13.43 34.42 -27.00
N LEU A 275 -12.73 34.92 -25.99
CA LEU A 275 -12.16 34.12 -24.92
C LEU A 275 -12.86 34.45 -23.61
N ARG A 276 -13.15 33.41 -22.83
CA ARG A 276 -13.77 33.51 -21.51
C ARG A 276 -12.89 32.76 -20.51
N GLU A 277 -12.23 33.50 -19.64
CA GLU A 277 -11.40 32.96 -18.57
C GLU A 277 -12.28 32.82 -17.32
N ASP A 278 -12.84 31.62 -17.10
CA ASP A 278 -13.66 31.35 -15.91
C ASP A 278 -12.84 31.50 -14.63
N GLY A 279 -13.35 32.31 -13.69
CA GLY A 279 -12.81 32.49 -12.35
C GLY A 279 -12.79 31.20 -11.53
N ARG A 280 -11.70 30.43 -11.64
CA ARG A 280 -11.45 29.30 -10.74
C ARG A 280 -11.06 29.85 -9.37
N PHE A 281 -12.00 29.84 -8.43
CA PHE A 281 -11.71 30.06 -7.01
C PHE A 281 -10.63 29.09 -6.53
N ALA A 282 -9.37 29.55 -6.49
CA ALA A 282 -8.19 28.70 -6.28
C ALA A 282 -8.28 27.93 -4.95
N MET A 283 -8.82 28.59 -3.92
CA MET A 283 -8.98 28.02 -2.59
C MET A 283 -10.23 27.14 -2.42
N ARG A 284 -10.93 26.76 -3.51
CA ARG A 284 -12.10 25.85 -3.44
C ARG A 284 -11.81 24.58 -2.64
N ARG A 285 -10.64 23.98 -2.88
CA ARG A 285 -10.20 22.75 -2.21
C ARG A 285 -9.81 22.97 -0.75
N HIS A 286 -9.30 24.16 -0.40
CA HIS A 286 -9.04 24.56 0.98
C HIS A 286 -10.36 24.66 1.76
N ARG A 287 -11.42 25.22 1.14
CA ARG A 287 -12.77 25.28 1.73
C ARG A 287 -13.38 23.88 1.89
N GLU A 288 -13.28 23.01 0.88
CA GLU A 288 -13.76 21.62 0.95
C GLU A 288 -13.04 20.81 2.06
N ALA A 289 -11.72 20.95 2.18
CA ALA A 289 -10.95 20.29 3.25
C ALA A 289 -11.25 20.84 4.65
N LEU A 290 -11.48 22.16 4.76
CA LEU A 290 -11.93 22.80 5.99
C LEU A 290 -13.34 22.33 6.41
N GLU A 291 -14.26 22.17 5.46
CA GLU A 291 -15.62 21.68 5.74
C GLU A 291 -15.62 20.22 6.21
N ALA A 292 -14.80 19.37 5.63
CA ALA A 292 -14.58 17.99 6.11
C ALA A 292 -14.02 17.98 7.55
N PHE A 293 -12.97 18.75 7.82
CA PHE A 293 -12.40 18.89 9.18
C PHE A 293 -13.42 19.42 10.19
N LEU A 294 -14.24 20.42 9.83
CA LEU A 294 -15.28 20.97 10.71
C LEU A 294 -16.44 19.99 10.97
N ALA A 295 -16.77 19.12 10.01
CA ALA A 295 -17.72 18.04 10.22
C ALA A 295 -17.16 16.93 11.14
N GLY A 296 -15.84 16.71 11.07
CA GLY A 296 -15.17 15.54 11.65
C GLY A 296 -15.02 14.38 10.66
N ASP A 297 -15.13 14.66 9.36
CA ASP A 297 -14.88 13.70 8.28
C ASP A 297 -13.37 13.67 7.98
N VAL A 298 -12.66 12.86 8.77
CA VAL A 298 -11.21 12.67 8.71
C VAL A 298 -10.89 11.19 8.94
N GLU A 299 -9.87 10.65 8.28
CA GLU A 299 -9.45 9.25 8.45
C GLU A 299 -8.61 9.03 9.73
N GLY A 300 -7.98 10.10 10.23
CA GLY A 300 -7.21 10.09 11.47
C GLY A 300 -8.04 10.36 12.73
N ASP A 301 -7.33 10.53 13.84
CA ASP A 301 -7.94 11.00 15.08
C ASP A 301 -8.24 12.51 14.99
N TRP A 302 -9.52 12.87 15.01
CA TRP A 302 -9.97 14.26 14.93
C TRP A 302 -9.55 15.10 16.14
N GLU A 303 -9.50 14.52 17.35
CA GLU A 303 -9.08 15.25 18.55
C GLU A 303 -7.58 15.55 18.49
N HIS A 304 -6.76 14.63 17.99
CA HIS A 304 -5.35 14.91 17.71
C HIS A 304 -5.17 15.98 16.63
N LEU A 305 -5.90 15.94 15.51
CA LEU A 305 -5.80 16.96 14.45
C LEU A 305 -6.25 18.34 14.95
N ALA A 306 -7.38 18.41 15.66
CA ALA A 306 -7.88 19.63 16.29
C ALA A 306 -6.92 20.19 17.35
N THR A 307 -6.31 19.32 18.15
CA THR A 307 -5.31 19.71 19.16
C THR A 307 -4.03 20.21 18.49
N LEU A 308 -3.53 19.56 17.44
CA LEU A 308 -2.38 20.02 16.65
C LEU A 308 -2.61 21.44 16.10
N LEU A 309 -3.80 21.68 15.52
CA LEU A 309 -4.17 22.94 14.88
C LEU A 309 -4.42 24.09 15.87
N CYS A 310 -5.07 23.81 17.01
CA CYS A 310 -5.46 24.83 17.99
C CYS A 310 -4.42 25.01 19.11
N ARG A 311 -3.98 23.91 19.74
CA ARG A 311 -3.17 23.86 20.97
C ARG A 311 -2.11 22.76 20.92
N PRO A 312 -1.08 22.83 20.06
CA PRO A 312 -0.10 21.74 19.86
C PRO A 312 0.63 21.32 21.14
N SER A 313 0.72 22.20 22.15
CA SER A 313 1.25 21.90 23.49
C SER A 313 0.40 20.97 24.35
N ARG A 314 -0.83 20.65 23.94
CA ARG A 314 -1.71 19.66 24.61
C ARG A 314 -1.71 18.28 23.94
N LEU A 315 -0.94 18.07 22.87
CA LEU A 315 -0.78 16.73 22.29
C LEU A 315 -0.08 15.78 23.29
N PRO A 316 -0.45 14.49 23.34
CA PRO A 316 0.18 13.53 24.24
C PRO A 316 1.71 13.47 24.08
N ALA A 317 2.44 13.45 25.19
CA ALA A 317 3.82 12.98 25.15
C ALA A 317 3.85 11.49 24.79
N PHE A 318 4.85 11.08 24.02
CA PHE A 318 5.12 9.68 23.70
C PHE A 318 6.64 9.42 23.80
N GLU A 319 7.02 8.17 24.05
CA GLU A 319 8.43 7.78 24.11
C GLU A 319 8.97 7.50 22.71
N VAL A 320 10.14 8.05 22.39
CA VAL A 320 10.84 7.77 21.15
C VAL A 320 11.67 6.49 21.34
N PRO A 321 11.37 5.39 20.64
CA PRO A 321 12.15 4.16 20.75
C PRO A 321 13.51 4.31 20.07
N MET A 322 14.47 3.45 20.43
CA MET A 322 15.66 3.25 19.62
C MET A 322 15.30 2.59 18.27
N LEU A 323 16.16 2.74 17.28
CA LEU A 323 16.06 2.05 16.00
C LEU A 323 16.91 0.77 16.07
N ASP A 324 16.30 -0.38 15.80
CA ASP A 324 16.99 -1.69 15.89
C ASP A 324 18.12 -1.80 14.84
N ASP A 325 17.88 -1.31 13.63
CA ASP A 325 18.89 -1.11 12.58
C ASP A 325 19.26 0.39 12.47
N ALA A 326 20.47 0.77 12.85
CA ALA A 326 21.05 2.07 12.52
C ALA A 326 21.46 2.10 11.03
N ASP A 327 21.12 3.17 10.30
CA ASP A 327 21.69 3.43 8.97
C ASP A 327 23.04 4.17 9.18
N PRO A 328 24.19 3.58 8.83
CA PRO A 328 25.50 4.14 9.15
C PRO A 328 25.82 5.47 8.44
N VAL A 329 24.94 5.93 7.55
CA VAL A 329 25.02 7.26 6.90
C VAL A 329 24.39 8.37 7.76
N LEU A 330 23.59 8.03 8.78
CA LEU A 330 22.89 9.01 9.61
C LEU A 330 23.68 9.42 10.86
N HIS A 331 23.54 10.68 11.25
CA HIS A 331 24.06 11.17 12.53
C HIS A 331 23.00 11.10 13.63
N ALA A 332 23.38 10.95 14.90
CA ALA A 332 22.48 10.70 16.03
C ALA A 332 21.24 11.63 16.15
N LYS A 333 21.33 12.91 15.71
CA LYS A 333 20.16 13.81 15.65
C LYS A 333 19.21 13.53 14.48
N GLN A 334 19.73 13.05 13.35
CA GLN A 334 18.92 12.56 12.23
C GLN A 334 18.30 11.21 12.57
N GLU A 335 19.02 10.31 13.25
CA GLU A 335 18.47 9.05 13.76
C GLU A 335 17.33 9.29 14.75
N ALA A 336 17.50 10.18 15.73
CA ALA A 336 16.44 10.56 16.67
C ALA A 336 15.23 11.20 15.97
N ALA A 337 15.46 11.99 14.90
CA ALA A 337 14.38 12.54 14.08
C ALA A 337 13.63 11.45 13.30
N VAL A 338 14.33 10.48 12.70
CA VAL A 338 13.73 9.31 12.05
C VAL A 338 12.94 8.48 13.06
N ALA A 339 13.51 8.20 14.23
CA ALA A 339 12.88 7.41 15.29
C ALA A 339 11.56 8.03 15.77
N GLY A 340 11.57 9.32 16.14
CA GLY A 340 10.37 10.00 16.61
C GLY A 340 9.31 10.17 15.52
N ALA A 341 9.74 10.45 14.28
CA ALA A 341 8.85 10.52 13.12
C ALA A 341 8.19 9.16 12.80
N VAL A 342 8.93 8.06 12.89
CA VAL A 342 8.45 6.71 12.62
C VAL A 342 7.59 6.14 13.77
N ALA A 343 7.80 6.63 15.01
CA ALA A 343 7.09 6.17 16.20
C ALA A 343 5.88 7.02 16.63
N THR A 344 5.74 8.27 16.16
CA THR A 344 4.68 9.16 16.66
C THR A 344 3.27 8.58 16.45
N PRO A 345 2.37 8.62 17.46
CA PRO A 345 0.98 8.22 17.31
C PRO A 345 0.08 9.34 16.75
N HIS A 346 0.57 10.58 16.64
CA HIS A 346 -0.24 11.74 16.19
C HIS A 346 0.55 12.69 15.27
N ALA A 347 1.60 13.32 15.76
CA ALA A 347 2.38 14.30 15.02
C ALA A 347 3.86 14.32 15.44
N PHE A 348 4.74 14.72 14.54
CA PHE A 348 6.15 14.93 14.84
C PHE A 348 6.73 16.07 14.02
N LEU A 349 7.72 16.79 14.58
CA LEU A 349 8.31 17.96 13.96
C LEU A 349 9.82 17.79 13.74
N VAL A 350 10.27 17.84 12.49
CA VAL A 350 11.70 17.89 12.13
C VAL A 350 12.09 19.32 11.76
N GLN A 351 12.73 20.00 12.71
CA GLN A 351 13.26 21.34 12.51
C GLN A 351 14.69 21.23 11.98
N GLY A 352 15.06 22.08 11.02
CA GLY A 352 16.46 22.15 10.60
C GLY A 352 16.75 23.29 9.64
N PRO A 353 17.78 24.10 9.89
CA PRO A 353 18.36 25.02 8.91
C PRO A 353 18.69 24.37 7.54
N PRO A 354 19.03 25.16 6.52
CA PRO A 354 19.58 24.69 5.26
C PRO A 354 20.74 23.70 5.42
N GLY A 355 20.84 22.71 4.53
CA GLY A 355 21.98 21.77 4.52
C GLY A 355 22.04 20.73 5.65
N THR A 356 21.07 20.70 6.57
CA THR A 356 21.08 19.81 7.76
C THR A 356 20.58 18.37 7.54
N GLY A 357 20.27 18.01 6.28
CA GLY A 357 19.83 16.65 5.94
C GLY A 357 18.33 16.36 6.11
N LYS A 358 17.46 17.38 6.24
CA LYS A 358 15.98 17.20 6.34
C LYS A 358 15.43 16.22 5.29
N SER A 359 15.76 16.40 4.01
CA SER A 359 15.31 15.52 2.92
C SER A 359 15.89 14.11 3.02
N THR A 360 17.07 13.91 3.63
CA THR A 360 17.62 12.59 3.97
C THR A 360 16.80 11.92 5.07
N VAL A 361 16.45 12.65 6.13
CA VAL A 361 15.54 12.17 7.19
C VAL A 361 14.19 11.77 6.60
N ILE A 362 13.58 12.58 5.73
CA ILE A 362 12.31 12.21 5.05
C ILE A 362 12.50 10.93 4.21
N THR A 363 13.58 10.83 3.43
CA THR A 363 13.87 9.66 2.59
C THR A 363 13.98 8.37 3.43
N GLU A 364 14.50 8.47 4.65
CA GLU A 364 14.60 7.32 5.56
C GLU A 364 13.30 7.01 6.31
N VAL A 365 12.57 8.03 6.76
CA VAL A 365 11.22 7.87 7.32
C VAL A 365 10.34 7.15 6.30
N VAL A 366 10.27 7.63 5.05
CA VAL A 366 9.53 6.98 3.96
C VAL A 366 9.93 5.51 3.80
N ARG A 367 11.23 5.19 3.79
CA ARG A 367 11.72 3.80 3.69
C ARG A 367 11.21 2.93 4.84
N ARG A 368 11.27 3.41 6.09
CA ARG A 368 10.86 2.64 7.27
C ARG A 368 9.34 2.50 7.40
N LEU A 369 8.58 3.52 7.02
CA LEU A 369 7.11 3.47 6.99
C LEU A 369 6.61 2.50 5.91
N VAL A 370 7.10 2.65 4.68
CA VAL A 370 6.76 1.72 3.58
C VAL A 370 7.21 0.29 3.89
N GLY A 371 8.36 0.12 4.56
CA GLY A 371 8.83 -1.19 5.04
C GLY A 371 7.92 -1.86 6.08
N ARG A 372 7.06 -1.10 6.77
CA ARG A 372 6.00 -1.62 7.66
C ARG A 372 4.67 -1.88 6.93
N GLY A 373 4.60 -1.59 5.62
CA GLY A 373 3.37 -1.64 4.83
C GLY A 373 2.49 -0.39 4.96
N GLU A 374 2.96 0.68 5.61
CA GLU A 374 2.21 1.94 5.72
C GLU A 374 2.17 2.70 4.39
N ARG A 375 1.07 3.41 4.13
CA ARG A 375 0.94 4.34 3.01
C ARG A 375 1.32 5.76 3.42
N VAL A 376 2.25 6.36 2.68
CA VAL A 376 2.77 7.71 2.93
C VAL A 376 2.29 8.68 1.84
N LEU A 377 1.70 9.79 2.28
CA LEU A 377 1.47 10.98 1.45
C LEU A 377 2.60 11.98 1.73
N LEU A 378 3.34 12.40 0.70
CA LEU A 378 4.37 13.43 0.80
C LEU A 378 3.90 14.69 0.06
N LEU A 379 3.78 15.80 0.79
CA LEU A 379 3.43 17.12 0.26
C LEU A 379 4.57 18.13 0.46
N ALA A 380 4.69 19.08 -0.46
CA ALA A 380 5.45 20.32 -0.25
C ALA A 380 4.83 21.47 -1.09
N PRO A 381 5.01 22.74 -0.71
CA PRO A 381 4.44 23.88 -1.44
C PRO A 381 5.10 24.14 -2.80
N MET A 382 6.30 23.61 -3.05
CA MET A 382 7.08 23.83 -4.27
C MET A 382 7.44 22.49 -4.93
N HIS A 383 7.29 22.38 -6.26
CA HIS A 383 7.61 21.16 -7.02
C HIS A 383 9.03 20.64 -6.72
N VAL A 384 10.03 21.54 -6.68
CA VAL A 384 11.44 21.21 -6.41
C VAL A 384 11.64 20.42 -5.10
N ALA A 385 10.88 20.72 -4.05
CA ALA A 385 11.03 20.03 -2.76
C ALA A 385 10.42 18.62 -2.80
N VAL A 386 9.29 18.45 -3.48
CA VAL A 386 8.69 17.13 -3.76
C VAL A 386 9.64 16.27 -4.58
N ASP A 387 10.23 16.87 -5.61
CA ASP A 387 11.08 16.22 -6.60
C ASP A 387 12.44 15.80 -6.00
N GLU A 388 13.07 16.65 -5.18
CA GLU A 388 14.31 16.34 -4.45
C GLU A 388 14.16 15.11 -3.53
N VAL A 389 13.03 14.99 -2.82
CA VAL A 389 12.76 13.83 -1.96
C VAL A 389 12.39 12.60 -2.80
N LEU A 390 11.56 12.76 -3.83
CA LEU A 390 11.16 11.65 -4.71
C LEU A 390 12.36 11.04 -5.44
N GLY A 391 13.31 11.85 -5.93
CA GLY A 391 14.52 11.35 -6.59
C GLY A 391 15.39 10.48 -5.68
N ARG A 392 15.35 10.71 -4.36
CA ARG A 392 16.05 9.92 -3.34
C ARG A 392 15.25 8.70 -2.87
N ALA A 393 13.93 8.82 -2.76
CA ALA A 393 13.06 7.82 -2.14
C ALA A 393 12.44 6.83 -3.14
N GLY A 394 11.97 7.33 -4.30
CA GLY A 394 11.15 6.57 -5.25
C GLY A 394 11.87 5.42 -5.98
N SER A 395 13.18 5.29 -5.82
CA SER A 395 13.97 4.17 -6.33
C SER A 395 14.62 3.32 -5.22
N ARG A 396 14.22 3.49 -3.96
CA ARG A 396 14.62 2.59 -2.86
C ARG A 396 13.80 1.28 -2.92
N PRO A 397 14.38 0.11 -2.59
CA PRO A 397 13.66 -1.17 -2.59
C PRO A 397 12.37 -1.14 -1.75
N GLY A 398 11.29 -1.72 -2.28
CA GLY A 398 9.97 -1.74 -1.65
C GLY A 398 9.13 -0.47 -1.82
N VAL A 399 9.73 0.67 -2.21
CA VAL A 399 9.00 1.91 -2.48
C VAL A 399 8.34 1.84 -3.85
N PHE A 400 7.01 1.91 -3.88
CA PHE A 400 6.21 2.08 -5.08
C PHE A 400 5.61 3.49 -5.08
N ALA A 401 6.32 4.40 -5.75
CA ALA A 401 6.09 5.84 -5.71
C ALA A 401 5.35 6.36 -6.94
N LEU A 402 4.43 7.31 -6.72
CA LEU A 402 3.80 8.12 -7.76
C LEU A 402 4.07 9.61 -7.55
N ARG A 403 4.30 10.34 -8.64
CA ARG A 403 4.38 11.80 -8.68
C ARG A 403 3.10 12.39 -9.23
N VAL A 404 2.40 13.17 -8.44
CA VAL A 404 1.09 13.76 -8.78
C VAL A 404 1.24 15.28 -8.90
N ALA A 405 0.79 15.85 -10.03
CA ALA A 405 0.92 17.27 -10.33
C ALA A 405 -0.31 17.81 -11.10
N ALA A 406 -0.59 19.10 -10.95
CA ALA A 406 -1.60 19.81 -11.76
C ALA A 406 -1.09 20.17 -13.16
N ASP A 407 0.23 20.33 -13.29
CA ASP A 407 0.95 20.67 -14.50
C ASP A 407 2.25 19.85 -14.51
N GLU A 408 2.27 18.79 -15.31
CA GLU A 408 3.34 17.79 -15.32
C GLU A 408 4.66 18.34 -15.90
N ARG A 409 4.58 19.41 -16.70
CA ARG A 409 5.77 20.12 -17.26
C ARG A 409 6.61 20.79 -16.17
N LYS A 410 6.06 20.95 -14.96
CA LYS A 410 6.74 21.47 -13.76
C LYS A 410 7.35 20.36 -12.89
N VAL A 411 7.30 19.10 -13.32
CA VAL A 411 8.01 17.96 -12.71
C VAL A 411 9.33 17.76 -13.45
N ASP A 412 10.41 17.54 -12.71
CA ASP A 412 11.74 17.27 -13.27
C ASP A 412 11.70 16.11 -14.29
N ALA A 413 12.34 16.27 -15.45
CA ALA A 413 12.30 15.31 -16.54
C ALA A 413 12.79 13.90 -16.15
N ALA A 414 13.74 13.78 -15.22
CA ALA A 414 14.20 12.48 -14.73
C ALA A 414 13.17 11.78 -13.82
N LEU A 415 12.19 12.54 -13.30
CA LEU A 415 11.14 12.09 -12.39
C LEU A 415 9.77 11.97 -13.05
N GLN A 416 9.59 12.44 -14.29
CA GLN A 416 8.36 12.23 -15.07
C GLN A 416 8.01 10.74 -15.23
N ARG A 417 9.01 9.85 -15.15
CA ARG A 417 8.82 8.39 -15.04
C ARG A 417 7.95 7.92 -13.87
N PHE A 418 7.73 8.76 -12.85
CA PHE A 418 6.87 8.49 -11.69
C PHE A 418 5.44 9.05 -11.85
N LEU A 419 5.13 9.79 -12.93
CA LEU A 419 3.76 10.23 -13.22
C LEU A 419 2.86 8.99 -13.41
N PRO A 420 1.62 8.95 -12.89
CA PRO A 420 0.77 7.76 -12.91
C PRO A 420 0.65 7.09 -14.27
N ASP A 421 0.52 7.90 -15.32
CA ASP A 421 0.31 7.45 -16.69
C ASP A 421 1.62 6.87 -17.28
N HIS A 422 2.78 7.47 -16.98
CA HIS A 422 4.11 6.95 -17.36
C HIS A 422 4.46 5.65 -16.62
N VAL A 423 4.09 5.54 -15.33
CA VAL A 423 4.25 4.30 -14.55
C VAL A 423 3.34 3.22 -15.11
N ALA A 424 2.09 3.53 -15.43
CA ALA A 424 1.14 2.60 -16.04
C ALA A 424 1.62 2.12 -17.43
N GLU A 425 2.12 3.01 -18.28
CA GLU A 425 2.73 2.64 -19.57
C GLU A 425 3.96 1.74 -19.40
N THR A 426 4.83 2.04 -18.43
CA THR A 426 6.02 1.21 -18.15
C THR A 426 5.60 -0.18 -17.68
N TYR A 427 4.63 -0.26 -16.77
CA TYR A 427 4.11 -1.53 -16.26
C TYR A 427 3.45 -2.37 -17.37
N LEU A 428 2.64 -1.74 -18.24
CA LEU A 428 2.04 -2.40 -19.41
C LEU A 428 3.08 -2.84 -20.43
N ARG A 429 4.16 -2.06 -20.61
CA ARG A 429 5.29 -2.41 -21.49
C ARG A 429 6.08 -3.59 -20.94
N ASP A 430 6.36 -3.62 -19.65
CA ASP A 430 7.11 -4.70 -19.00
C ASP A 430 6.32 -6.02 -18.97
N ILE A 431 4.99 -5.96 -18.83
CA ILE A 431 4.09 -7.12 -19.01
C ILE A 431 4.08 -7.59 -20.47
N ARG A 432 4.06 -6.66 -21.44
CA ARG A 432 4.06 -6.98 -22.88
C ARG A 432 5.43 -7.39 -23.46
N THR A 433 6.52 -7.38 -22.67
CA THR A 433 7.88 -7.62 -23.19
C THR A 433 8.38 -9.04 -22.84
N PRO A 434 8.61 -9.95 -23.82
CA PRO A 434 8.93 -11.36 -23.55
C PRO A 434 10.19 -11.65 -22.74
N ARG A 435 11.07 -10.67 -22.53
CA ARG A 435 12.34 -10.81 -21.78
C ARG A 435 12.17 -11.02 -20.28
N THR A 436 10.99 -10.74 -19.72
CA THR A 436 10.65 -10.98 -18.31
C THR A 436 10.04 -12.37 -18.06
N ALA A 437 9.61 -13.06 -19.12
CA ALA A 437 8.86 -14.32 -19.04
C ALA A 437 9.67 -15.42 -18.35
N LYS A 438 9.25 -15.83 -17.16
CA LYS A 438 9.83 -16.96 -16.43
C LYS A 438 9.24 -18.29 -16.87
N GLY A 439 8.15 -18.28 -17.63
CA GLY A 439 7.49 -19.42 -18.25
C GLY A 439 8.44 -20.51 -18.77
N PRO A 440 9.41 -20.22 -19.66
CA PRO A 440 10.34 -21.24 -20.17
C PRO A 440 11.21 -21.89 -19.09
N ALA A 441 11.63 -21.12 -18.08
CA ALA A 441 12.41 -21.65 -16.95
C ALA A 441 11.55 -22.46 -15.98
N TRP A 442 10.31 -22.02 -15.71
CA TRP A 442 9.33 -22.77 -14.93
C TRP A 442 8.88 -24.05 -15.64
N GLN A 443 8.80 -24.05 -16.98
CA GLN A 443 8.50 -25.24 -17.76
C GLN A 443 9.64 -26.26 -17.66
N ALA A 444 10.90 -25.84 -17.83
CA ALA A 444 12.06 -26.72 -17.63
C ALA A 444 12.16 -27.25 -16.18
N GLU A 445 11.68 -26.50 -15.19
CA GLU A 445 11.54 -26.96 -13.80
C GLU A 445 10.42 -28.00 -13.66
N ILE A 446 9.24 -27.77 -14.26
CA ILE A 446 8.12 -28.73 -14.33
C ILE A 446 8.55 -30.03 -15.01
N ASP A 447 9.23 -29.97 -16.15
CA ASP A 447 9.62 -31.13 -16.95
C ASP A 447 10.55 -32.05 -16.14
N ARG A 448 11.50 -31.47 -15.39
CA ARG A 448 12.38 -32.18 -14.46
C ARG A 448 11.58 -32.83 -13.31
N LEU A 449 10.77 -32.03 -12.61
CA LEU A 449 9.99 -32.50 -11.46
C LEU A 449 8.98 -33.59 -11.86
N THR A 450 8.46 -33.54 -13.09
CA THR A 450 7.55 -34.57 -13.64
C THR A 450 8.24 -35.92 -13.85
N VAL A 451 9.54 -35.93 -14.16
CA VAL A 451 10.34 -37.17 -14.18
C VAL A 451 10.56 -37.70 -12.76
N GLU A 452 10.87 -36.81 -11.81
CA GLU A 452 11.07 -37.16 -10.40
C GLU A 452 9.79 -37.75 -9.75
N GLU A 453 8.63 -37.13 -9.96
CA GLU A 453 7.32 -37.60 -9.47
C GLU A 453 6.96 -39.00 -10.00
N ARG A 454 7.29 -39.29 -11.26
CA ARG A 454 7.08 -40.61 -11.89
C ARG A 454 7.98 -41.67 -11.26
N LEU A 455 9.25 -41.35 -11.01
CA LEU A 455 10.21 -42.27 -10.38
C LEU A 455 9.85 -42.53 -8.91
N LEU A 456 9.49 -41.50 -8.15
CA LEU A 456 8.97 -41.62 -6.78
C LEU A 456 7.71 -42.51 -6.75
N THR A 457 6.79 -42.35 -7.70
CA THR A 457 5.59 -43.19 -7.80
C THR A 457 5.91 -44.64 -8.16
N ALA A 458 6.85 -44.89 -9.07
CA ALA A 458 7.30 -46.25 -9.40
C ALA A 458 7.98 -46.94 -8.21
N TYR A 459 8.79 -46.21 -7.45
CA TYR A 459 9.44 -46.71 -6.22
C TYR A 459 8.41 -47.06 -5.14
N LEU A 460 7.49 -46.15 -4.82
CA LEU A 460 6.41 -46.38 -3.84
C LEU A 460 5.51 -47.56 -4.22
N ASN A 461 5.15 -47.70 -5.49
CA ASN A 461 4.35 -48.84 -5.98
C ASN A 461 5.12 -50.17 -5.86
N GLY A 462 6.42 -50.18 -6.17
CA GLY A 462 7.29 -51.35 -6.00
C GLY A 462 7.44 -51.77 -4.54
N LEU A 463 7.60 -50.80 -3.63
CA LEU A 463 7.69 -51.03 -2.19
C LEU A 463 6.41 -51.67 -1.65
N ALA A 464 5.26 -51.05 -1.92
CA ALA A 464 3.96 -51.56 -1.51
C ALA A 464 3.59 -52.91 -2.15
N GLN A 465 4.19 -53.27 -3.29
CA GLN A 465 4.04 -54.59 -3.91
C GLN A 465 4.91 -55.64 -3.20
N ALA A 466 6.19 -55.35 -2.96
CA ALA A 466 7.09 -56.24 -2.23
C ALA A 466 6.57 -56.55 -0.82
N GLU A 467 6.02 -55.57 -0.12
CA GLU A 467 5.36 -55.77 1.19
C GLU A 467 4.15 -56.71 1.08
N ARG A 468 3.25 -56.49 0.10
CA ARG A 468 2.08 -57.36 -0.11
C ARG A 468 2.45 -58.80 -0.46
N ASP A 469 3.45 -59.01 -1.32
CA ASP A 469 3.89 -60.35 -1.70
C ASP A 469 4.58 -61.09 -0.54
N ARG A 470 5.37 -60.38 0.28
CA ARG A 470 5.95 -60.92 1.53
C ARG A 470 4.86 -61.30 2.53
N MET A 471 3.88 -60.41 2.77
CA MET A 471 2.74 -60.69 3.66
C MET A 471 1.89 -61.87 3.17
N ALA A 472 1.65 -61.98 1.86
CA ALA A 472 0.90 -63.08 1.25
C ALA A 472 1.63 -64.43 1.43
N ARG A 473 2.95 -64.47 1.21
CA ARG A 473 3.79 -65.64 1.49
C ARG A 473 3.66 -66.05 2.96
N ASP A 474 3.87 -65.11 3.88
CA ASP A 474 3.92 -65.42 5.32
C ASP A 474 2.55 -65.79 5.90
N ALA A 475 1.46 -65.25 5.34
CA ALA A 475 0.11 -65.71 5.65
C ALA A 475 -0.14 -67.13 5.14
N ALA A 476 0.23 -67.44 3.90
CA ALA A 476 0.09 -68.78 3.33
C ALA A 476 0.93 -69.83 4.07
N VAL A 477 2.15 -69.48 4.50
CA VAL A 477 3.00 -70.34 5.34
C VAL A 477 2.29 -70.66 6.66
N ARG A 478 1.79 -69.66 7.40
CA ARG A 478 1.07 -69.88 8.67
C ARG A 478 -0.17 -70.77 8.51
N ASP A 479 -0.97 -70.52 7.48
CA ASP A 479 -2.17 -71.31 7.14
C ASP A 479 -1.82 -72.76 6.79
N HIS A 480 -0.77 -72.98 6.00
CA HIS A 480 -0.30 -74.33 5.69
C HIS A 480 0.22 -75.07 6.93
N THR A 481 1.06 -74.43 7.75
CA THR A 481 1.61 -75.05 8.97
C THR A 481 0.49 -75.48 9.93
N ALA A 482 -0.55 -74.66 10.11
CA ALA A 482 -1.71 -75.00 10.93
C ALA A 482 -2.46 -76.25 10.39
N ARG A 483 -2.72 -76.30 9.08
CA ARG A 483 -3.39 -77.44 8.43
C ARG A 483 -2.54 -78.71 8.39
N SER A 484 -1.21 -78.60 8.32
CA SER A 484 -0.32 -79.76 8.43
C SER A 484 -0.43 -80.39 9.82
N ALA A 485 -0.26 -79.58 10.87
CA ALA A 485 -0.37 -80.03 12.26
C ALA A 485 -1.78 -80.54 12.64
N GLU A 486 -2.83 -80.14 11.94
CA GLU A 486 -4.16 -80.75 12.05
C GLU A 486 -4.23 -82.14 11.39
N ARG A 487 -3.78 -82.27 10.15
CA ARG A 487 -3.77 -83.55 9.43
C ARG A 487 -2.87 -84.60 10.09
N GLU A 488 -1.72 -84.18 10.62
CA GLU A 488 -0.82 -85.05 11.39
C GLU A 488 -1.51 -85.62 12.66
N ARG A 489 -2.33 -84.81 13.34
CA ARG A 489 -3.15 -85.29 14.47
C ARG A 489 -4.23 -86.28 14.01
N SER A 490 -4.91 -86.03 12.89
CA SER A 490 -5.91 -86.95 12.33
C SER A 490 -5.29 -88.29 11.90
N ILE A 491 -4.12 -88.26 11.26
CA ILE A 491 -3.35 -89.46 10.90
C ILE A 491 -2.93 -90.22 12.17
N GLY A 492 -2.44 -89.53 13.19
CA GLY A 492 -2.06 -90.12 14.48
C GLY A 492 -3.23 -90.79 15.20
N ALA A 493 -4.43 -90.22 15.12
CA ALA A 493 -5.67 -90.79 15.65
C ALA A 493 -6.09 -92.06 14.89
N ALA A 494 -6.13 -92.03 13.56
CA ALA A 494 -6.48 -93.20 12.75
C ALA A 494 -5.52 -94.38 12.99
N PHE A 495 -4.20 -94.12 13.12
CA PHE A 495 -3.24 -95.15 13.51
C PHE A 495 -3.39 -95.63 14.97
N ALA A 496 -4.03 -94.86 15.85
CA ALA A 496 -4.36 -95.33 17.20
C ALA A 496 -5.55 -96.30 17.19
N GLU A 497 -6.57 -96.05 16.37
CA GLU A 497 -7.70 -96.98 16.19
C GLU A 497 -7.23 -98.34 15.61
N VAL A 498 -6.31 -98.33 14.64
CA VAL A 498 -5.70 -99.57 14.10
C VAL A 498 -5.00 -100.37 15.20
N ARG A 499 -4.22 -99.71 16.08
CA ARG A 499 -3.56 -100.40 17.21
C ARG A 499 -4.56 -100.96 18.22
N ALA A 500 -5.58 -100.19 18.58
CA ALA A 500 -6.64 -100.66 19.48
C ALA A 500 -7.38 -101.89 18.91
N ALA A 501 -7.58 -101.95 17.59
CA ALA A 501 -8.16 -103.10 16.92
C ALA A 501 -7.21 -104.32 16.89
N ASP A 502 -5.90 -104.13 16.70
CA ASP A 502 -4.90 -105.20 16.82
C ASP A 502 -4.80 -105.77 18.26
N GLU A 503 -4.85 -104.89 19.26
CA GLU A 503 -4.88 -105.26 20.69
C GLU A 503 -6.16 -106.06 21.02
N ALA A 504 -7.33 -105.58 20.58
CA ALA A 504 -8.61 -106.26 20.76
C ALA A 504 -8.65 -107.64 20.09
N LEU A 505 -8.16 -107.76 18.85
CA LEU A 505 -8.05 -109.04 18.14
C LEU A 505 -7.11 -110.01 18.85
N THR A 506 -6.00 -109.52 19.40
CA THR A 506 -5.05 -110.34 20.17
C THR A 506 -5.71 -110.90 21.43
N ALA A 507 -6.46 -110.08 22.17
CA ALA A 507 -7.21 -110.52 23.35
C ALA A 507 -8.33 -111.52 23.00
N LEU A 508 -9.09 -111.25 21.94
CA LEU A 508 -10.14 -112.14 21.44
C LEU A 508 -9.59 -113.49 20.96
N ALA A 509 -8.42 -113.52 20.31
CA ALA A 509 -7.76 -114.77 19.91
C ALA A 509 -7.40 -115.66 21.12
N GLY A 510 -6.91 -115.06 22.21
CA GLY A 510 -6.65 -115.78 23.47
C GLY A 510 -7.92 -116.36 24.11
N LEU A 511 -8.99 -115.56 24.18
CA LEU A 511 -10.30 -116.00 24.69
C LEU A 511 -10.91 -117.12 23.81
N ARG A 512 -10.83 -116.98 22.49
CA ARG A 512 -11.30 -117.96 21.50
C ARG A 512 -10.56 -119.29 21.65
N ALA A 513 -9.24 -119.26 21.84
CA ALA A 513 -8.45 -120.48 22.06
C ALA A 513 -8.84 -121.18 23.37
N ALA A 514 -9.05 -120.43 24.46
CA ALA A 514 -9.47 -120.98 25.74
C ALA A 514 -10.87 -121.63 25.67
N VAL A 515 -11.87 -120.94 25.09
CA VAL A 515 -13.23 -121.49 24.94
C VAL A 515 -13.26 -122.63 23.91
N GLY A 516 -12.42 -122.60 22.87
CA GLY A 516 -12.25 -123.71 21.93
C GLY A 516 -11.71 -124.98 22.61
N ALA A 517 -10.74 -124.84 23.51
CA ALA A 517 -10.24 -125.94 24.33
C ALA A 517 -11.31 -126.46 25.32
N GLU A 518 -12.09 -125.56 25.93
CA GLU A 518 -13.24 -125.92 26.79
C GLU A 518 -14.28 -126.76 26.01
N VAL A 519 -14.66 -126.32 24.80
CA VAL A 519 -15.58 -127.02 23.90
C VAL A 519 -15.04 -128.40 23.50
N ALA A 520 -13.76 -128.50 23.13
CA ALA A 520 -13.13 -129.76 22.75
C ALA A 520 -13.04 -130.77 23.91
N ALA A 521 -12.71 -130.30 25.12
CA ALA A 521 -12.68 -131.13 26.32
C ALA A 521 -14.08 -131.65 26.71
N LEU A 522 -15.10 -130.80 26.61
CA LEU A 522 -16.49 -131.19 26.87
C LEU A 522 -17.01 -132.19 25.82
N GLN A 523 -16.69 -132.00 24.53
CA GLN A 523 -17.03 -132.95 23.47
C GLN A 523 -16.35 -134.32 23.70
N GLY A 524 -15.07 -134.34 24.08
CA GLY A 524 -14.36 -135.58 24.41
C GLY A 524 -15.00 -136.34 25.58
N GLN A 525 -15.51 -135.64 26.60
CA GLN A 525 -16.27 -136.24 27.70
C GLN A 525 -17.65 -136.77 27.25
N LEU A 526 -18.30 -136.13 26.27
CA LEU A 526 -19.55 -136.59 25.67
C LEU A 526 -19.35 -137.83 24.79
N ASP A 527 -18.24 -137.94 24.05
CA ASP A 527 -17.93 -139.10 23.21
C ASP A 527 -17.41 -140.33 23.97
N ALA A 528 -16.92 -140.15 25.20
CA ALA A 528 -16.67 -141.26 26.12
C ALA A 528 -17.96 -141.96 26.66
N VAL A 529 -19.16 -141.46 26.34
CA VAL A 529 -20.44 -142.04 26.83
C VAL A 529 -20.94 -143.16 25.89
N PRO A 530 -21.02 -144.43 26.34
CA PRO A 530 -21.41 -145.55 25.48
C PRO A 530 -22.81 -145.42 24.88
N GLY A 531 -22.96 -145.85 23.62
CA GLY A 531 -24.16 -145.59 22.79
C GLY A 531 -25.50 -145.98 23.42
N GLY A 532 -25.57 -147.09 24.18
CA GLY A 532 -26.79 -147.50 24.88
C GLY A 532 -27.28 -146.49 25.93
N ARG A 533 -26.37 -145.75 26.59
CA ARG A 533 -26.74 -144.68 27.52
C ARG A 533 -27.30 -143.45 26.80
N ARG A 534 -26.80 -143.11 25.61
CA ARG A 534 -27.26 -141.93 24.82
C ARG A 534 -28.76 -141.99 24.48
N LEU A 535 -29.32 -143.19 24.28
CA LEU A 535 -30.77 -143.39 24.13
C LEU A 535 -31.51 -143.26 25.46
N LEU A 536 -30.99 -143.89 26.53
CA LEU A 536 -31.61 -143.88 27.85
C LEU A 536 -31.74 -142.46 28.43
N THR A 537 -30.69 -141.63 28.32
CA THR A 537 -30.71 -140.25 28.83
C THR A 537 -31.75 -139.38 28.10
N ARG A 538 -31.99 -139.61 26.80
CA ARG A 538 -33.04 -138.90 26.03
C ARG A 538 -34.44 -139.23 26.54
N ALA A 539 -34.71 -140.46 26.94
CA ALA A 539 -35.98 -140.84 27.56
C ALA A 539 -36.10 -140.26 28.98
N LEU A 540 -35.04 -140.34 29.79
CA LEU A 540 -35.03 -139.85 31.18
C LEU A 540 -35.10 -138.33 31.30
N SER A 541 -34.61 -137.57 30.30
CA SER A 541 -34.73 -136.10 30.28
C SER A 541 -36.17 -135.57 30.21
N ALA A 542 -37.16 -136.43 29.88
CA ALA A 542 -38.58 -136.09 29.96
C ALA A 542 -39.21 -136.33 31.36
N LEU A 543 -38.46 -136.94 32.29
CA LEU A 543 -38.94 -137.38 33.62
C LEU A 543 -38.21 -136.71 34.79
N GLY A 544 -37.52 -135.59 34.54
CA GLY A 544 -37.03 -134.67 35.59
C GLY A 544 -35.81 -135.14 36.40
N GLY A 545 -35.22 -136.30 36.10
CA GLY A 545 -33.99 -136.77 36.77
C GLY A 545 -32.73 -136.09 36.24
N GLU A 546 -31.96 -135.42 37.11
CA GLU A 546 -30.65 -134.87 36.75
C GLU A 546 -29.56 -135.96 36.71
N ASP A 547 -29.34 -136.52 35.52
CA ASP A 547 -28.14 -137.32 35.20
C ASP A 547 -26.99 -136.41 34.69
N ARG A 548 -25.76 -136.78 35.05
CA ARG A 548 -24.50 -136.05 34.77
C ARG A 548 -24.29 -135.77 33.28
N VAL A 549 -24.80 -136.63 32.41
CA VAL A 549 -24.76 -136.49 30.95
C VAL A 549 -25.59 -135.29 30.46
N SER A 550 -26.73 -134.98 31.11
CA SER A 550 -27.58 -133.84 30.76
C SER A 550 -26.95 -132.50 31.15
N GLY A 551 -26.14 -132.47 32.22
CA GLY A 551 -25.33 -131.32 32.60
C GLY A 551 -24.23 -131.03 31.57
N LEU A 552 -23.50 -132.07 31.13
CA LEU A 552 -22.47 -131.96 30.09
C LEU A 552 -23.03 -131.46 28.76
N TRP A 553 -24.21 -131.93 28.33
CA TRP A 553 -24.89 -131.42 27.13
C TRP A 553 -25.26 -129.93 27.23
N ARG A 554 -25.70 -129.46 28.41
CA ARG A 554 -25.96 -128.04 28.69
C ARG A 554 -24.68 -127.22 28.56
N ALA A 555 -23.63 -127.61 29.30
CA ALA A 555 -22.35 -126.92 29.32
C ALA A 555 -21.67 -126.86 27.95
N HIS A 556 -21.63 -127.97 27.20
CA HIS A 556 -21.09 -128.00 25.84
C HIS A 556 -21.85 -127.06 24.90
N ARG A 557 -23.19 -127.09 24.91
CA ARG A 557 -24.00 -126.22 24.06
C ARG A 557 -23.82 -124.74 24.41
N GLU A 558 -23.61 -124.41 25.68
CA GLU A 558 -23.33 -123.05 26.14
C GLU A 558 -21.90 -122.59 25.78
N ALA A 559 -20.89 -123.44 25.93
CA ALA A 559 -19.51 -123.16 25.51
C ALA A 559 -19.42 -122.96 23.99
N THR A 560 -20.05 -123.83 23.19
CA THR A 560 -20.18 -123.66 21.73
C THR A 560 -20.94 -122.37 21.39
N GLY A 561 -22.00 -122.05 22.14
CA GLY A 561 -22.74 -120.79 22.03
C GLY A 561 -21.99 -119.55 22.50
N ARG A 562 -20.85 -119.69 23.20
CA ARG A 562 -19.88 -118.61 23.47
C ARG A 562 -18.83 -118.54 22.34
N LEU A 563 -18.35 -119.68 21.86
CA LEU A 563 -17.36 -119.75 20.77
C LEU A 563 -17.90 -119.11 19.48
N VAL A 564 -19.13 -119.44 19.07
CA VAL A 564 -19.77 -118.85 17.87
C VAL A 564 -20.02 -117.34 18.00
N ARG A 565 -20.11 -116.80 19.23
CA ARG A 565 -20.13 -115.35 19.46
C ARG A 565 -18.74 -114.74 19.32
N LEU A 566 -17.73 -115.33 19.96
CA LEU A 566 -16.32 -114.91 19.81
C LEU A 566 -15.83 -114.97 18.36
N ASP A 567 -16.23 -115.98 17.58
CA ASP A 567 -15.94 -116.07 16.14
C ASP A 567 -16.47 -114.84 15.38
N ARG A 568 -17.73 -114.47 15.63
CA ARG A 568 -18.38 -113.30 15.02
C ARG A 568 -17.80 -111.98 15.51
N ASP A 569 -17.42 -111.88 16.78
CA ASP A 569 -16.76 -110.70 17.34
C ASP A 569 -15.37 -110.51 16.74
N VAL A 570 -14.63 -111.60 16.47
CA VAL A 570 -13.35 -111.58 15.73
C VAL A 570 -13.55 -111.12 14.28
N GLU A 571 -14.58 -111.60 13.57
CA GLU A 571 -14.91 -111.12 12.21
C GLU A 571 -15.23 -109.61 12.20
N LEU A 572 -16.02 -109.14 13.17
CA LEU A 572 -16.36 -107.72 13.33
C LEU A 572 -15.12 -106.86 13.61
N TRP A 573 -14.22 -107.30 14.49
CA TRP A 573 -12.98 -106.57 14.78
C TRP A 573 -11.96 -106.63 13.63
N HIS A 574 -11.90 -107.71 12.85
CA HIS A 574 -11.12 -107.74 11.60
C HIS A 574 -11.67 -106.73 10.58
N HIS A 575 -12.99 -106.58 10.48
CA HIS A 575 -13.61 -105.55 9.63
C HIS A 575 -13.28 -104.13 10.12
N HIS A 576 -13.44 -103.84 11.42
CA HIS A 576 -13.07 -102.55 12.01
C HIS A 576 -11.58 -102.20 11.83
N ARG A 577 -10.69 -103.19 11.98
CA ARG A 577 -9.25 -103.01 11.70
C ARG A 577 -9.01 -102.64 10.24
N ALA A 578 -9.69 -103.32 9.31
CA ALA A 578 -9.53 -103.09 7.88
C ALA A 578 -10.04 -101.69 7.44
N THR A 579 -11.16 -101.22 8.00
CA THR A 579 -11.67 -99.87 7.72
C THR A 579 -10.79 -98.78 8.32
N ALA A 580 -10.34 -98.92 9.57
CA ALA A 580 -9.42 -97.99 10.21
C ALA A 580 -8.07 -97.90 9.46
N ALA A 581 -7.53 -99.04 9.00
CA ALA A 581 -6.29 -99.07 8.22
C ALA A 581 -6.45 -98.41 6.85
N ALA A 582 -7.58 -98.64 6.16
CA ALA A 582 -7.86 -98.01 4.86
C ALA A 582 -7.96 -96.48 4.96
N GLU A 583 -8.59 -95.95 6.02
CA GLU A 583 -8.69 -94.50 6.25
C GLU A 583 -7.34 -93.90 6.69
N ALA A 584 -6.56 -94.59 7.52
CA ALA A 584 -5.20 -94.16 7.88
C ALA A 584 -4.28 -94.02 6.64
N ASP A 585 -4.30 -95.01 5.74
CA ASP A 585 -3.54 -94.97 4.48
C ASP A 585 -4.06 -93.91 3.51
N ARG A 586 -5.37 -93.65 3.49
CA ARG A 586 -5.98 -92.55 2.72
C ARG A 586 -5.49 -91.20 3.23
N LEU A 587 -5.67 -90.90 4.51
CA LEU A 587 -5.23 -89.65 5.13
C LEU A 587 -3.73 -89.41 4.93
N ARG A 588 -2.92 -90.46 5.00
CA ARG A 588 -1.47 -90.40 4.73
C ARG A 588 -1.16 -90.05 3.27
N ARG A 589 -1.86 -90.64 2.29
CA ARG A 589 -1.72 -90.28 0.87
C ARG A 589 -2.14 -88.83 0.61
N ASP A 590 -3.29 -88.41 1.14
CA ASP A 590 -3.84 -87.06 0.94
C ASP A 590 -2.92 -85.97 1.55
N HIS A 591 -2.36 -86.22 2.73
CA HIS A 591 -1.34 -85.35 3.34
C HIS A 591 -0.07 -85.28 2.48
N THR A 592 0.44 -86.43 2.00
CA THR A 592 1.65 -86.48 1.16
C THR A 592 1.47 -85.72 -0.17
N ALA A 593 0.31 -85.89 -0.83
CA ALA A 593 -0.03 -85.16 -2.04
C ALA A 593 -0.12 -83.64 -1.80
N SER A 594 -0.73 -83.23 -0.68
CA SER A 594 -0.85 -81.81 -0.33
C SER A 594 0.49 -81.16 0.06
N ALA A 595 1.48 -81.92 0.53
CA ALA A 595 2.83 -81.40 0.79
C ALA A 595 3.58 -81.07 -0.52
N ALA A 596 3.40 -81.87 -1.56
CA ALA A 596 3.99 -81.62 -2.88
C ALA A 596 3.38 -80.38 -3.57
N ASP A 597 2.04 -80.25 -3.54
CA ASP A 597 1.31 -79.06 -3.99
C ASP A 597 1.76 -77.79 -3.23
N TRP A 598 1.93 -77.88 -1.91
CA TRP A 598 2.46 -76.77 -1.12
C TRP A 598 3.89 -76.36 -1.54
N GLY A 599 4.78 -77.31 -1.81
CA GLY A 599 6.13 -77.02 -2.29
C GLY A 599 6.14 -76.19 -3.58
N ALA A 600 5.25 -76.52 -4.53
CA ALA A 600 5.07 -75.75 -5.76
C ALA A 600 4.53 -74.33 -5.51
N ARG A 601 3.53 -74.20 -4.61
CA ARG A 601 2.96 -72.89 -4.23
C ARG A 601 3.99 -72.00 -3.52
N LEU A 602 4.78 -72.56 -2.60
CA LEU A 602 5.81 -71.82 -1.87
C LEU A 602 6.92 -71.32 -2.82
N ALA A 603 7.30 -72.13 -3.82
CA ALA A 603 8.22 -71.70 -4.87
C ALA A 603 7.64 -70.53 -5.71
N ALA A 604 6.34 -70.56 -6.03
CA ALA A 604 5.66 -69.46 -6.73
C ALA A 604 5.63 -68.16 -5.91
N TYR A 605 5.33 -68.23 -4.61
CA TYR A 605 5.43 -67.06 -3.71
C TYR A 605 6.87 -66.53 -3.60
N GLY A 606 7.87 -67.40 -3.52
CA GLY A 606 9.28 -67.02 -3.53
C GLY A 606 9.70 -66.30 -4.82
N ALA A 607 9.23 -66.79 -5.98
CA ALA A 607 9.46 -66.16 -7.27
C ALA A 607 8.78 -64.79 -7.40
N ALA A 608 7.57 -64.62 -6.83
CA ALA A 608 6.86 -63.35 -6.78
C ALA A 608 7.61 -62.29 -5.95
N VAL A 609 7.97 -62.62 -4.70
CA VAL A 609 8.74 -61.72 -3.81
C VAL A 609 10.06 -61.30 -4.46
N ALA A 610 10.83 -62.26 -5.00
CA ALA A 610 12.08 -61.95 -5.68
C ALA A 610 11.86 -61.15 -6.98
N GLY A 611 10.69 -61.23 -7.61
CA GLY A 611 10.28 -60.38 -8.73
C GLY A 611 10.02 -58.94 -8.32
N ALA A 612 9.30 -58.73 -7.21
CA ALA A 612 9.01 -57.43 -6.65
C ALA A 612 10.28 -56.73 -6.13
N ASP A 613 11.14 -57.44 -5.41
CA ASP A 613 12.42 -56.91 -4.92
C ASP A 613 13.32 -56.42 -6.08
N ARG A 614 13.47 -57.24 -7.14
CA ARG A 614 14.18 -56.83 -8.38
C ARG A 614 13.50 -55.70 -9.15
N HIS A 615 12.24 -55.35 -8.87
CA HIS A 615 11.59 -54.17 -9.44
C HIS A 615 11.90 -52.93 -8.59
N LEU A 616 11.78 -53.06 -7.26
CA LEU A 616 12.11 -52.03 -6.29
C LEU A 616 13.56 -51.54 -6.43
N GLU A 617 14.53 -52.45 -6.58
CA GLU A 617 15.95 -52.12 -6.79
C GLU A 617 16.20 -51.29 -8.07
N ARG A 618 15.52 -51.63 -9.17
CA ARG A 618 15.62 -50.87 -10.43
C ARG A 618 14.97 -49.48 -10.32
N SER A 619 13.83 -49.37 -9.64
CA SER A 619 13.21 -48.06 -9.36
C SER A 619 14.07 -47.21 -8.41
N ALA A 620 14.72 -47.82 -7.43
CA ALA A 620 15.62 -47.13 -6.49
C ALA A 620 16.85 -46.55 -7.22
N ALA A 621 17.51 -47.35 -8.07
CA ALA A 621 18.67 -46.89 -8.84
C ALA A 621 18.31 -45.77 -9.83
N ALA A 622 17.15 -45.87 -10.50
CA ALA A 622 16.67 -44.81 -11.40
C ALA A 622 16.33 -43.51 -10.65
N LEU A 623 15.74 -43.62 -9.46
CA LEU A 623 15.45 -42.47 -8.59
C LEU A 623 16.73 -41.82 -8.03
N ALA A 624 17.72 -42.63 -7.64
CA ALA A 624 19.02 -42.15 -7.16
C ALA A 624 19.76 -41.31 -8.21
N ALA A 625 19.74 -41.76 -9.47
CA ALA A 625 20.37 -41.05 -10.59
C ALA A 625 19.75 -39.67 -10.89
N VAL A 626 18.52 -39.40 -10.46
CA VAL A 626 17.84 -38.10 -10.64
C VAL A 626 17.98 -37.21 -9.40
N MET A 627 17.89 -37.76 -8.19
CA MET A 627 18.00 -36.98 -6.94
C MET A 627 19.44 -36.74 -6.46
N GLY A 628 20.44 -37.46 -6.99
CA GLY A 628 21.83 -37.36 -6.55
C GLY A 628 22.13 -37.98 -5.17
N ARG A 629 21.22 -38.81 -4.65
CA ARG A 629 21.37 -39.56 -3.38
C ARG A 629 20.64 -40.91 -3.49
N GLU A 630 21.18 -41.97 -2.87
CA GLU A 630 20.44 -43.23 -2.78
C GLU A 630 19.21 -43.10 -1.86
N PRO A 631 18.10 -43.83 -2.15
CA PRO A 631 17.00 -43.95 -1.21
C PRO A 631 17.39 -44.86 -0.02
N ASP A 632 17.59 -44.26 1.16
CA ASP A 632 17.78 -45.02 2.39
C ASP A 632 16.63 -46.01 2.64
N ARG A 633 16.98 -47.21 3.11
CA ARG A 633 16.03 -48.32 3.24
C ARG A 633 15.11 -48.11 4.46
N TYR A 634 13.90 -47.64 4.16
CA TYR A 634 12.66 -47.61 4.99
C TYR A 634 12.37 -46.34 5.82
N ASP A 635 11.82 -45.30 5.17
CA ASP A 635 10.54 -44.70 5.62
C ASP A 635 9.63 -44.42 4.40
N ALA A 636 8.51 -45.13 4.29
CA ALA A 636 7.54 -44.94 3.20
C ALA A 636 6.76 -43.62 3.30
N GLN A 637 6.59 -43.07 4.50
CA GLN A 637 5.87 -41.83 4.77
C GLN A 637 6.70 -40.59 4.42
N GLU A 638 8.03 -40.64 4.60
CA GLU A 638 8.94 -39.63 4.04
C GLU A 638 8.88 -39.60 2.51
N TRP A 639 8.95 -40.77 1.84
CA TRP A 639 8.87 -40.82 0.36
C TRP A 639 7.50 -40.38 -0.19
N GLN A 640 6.41 -40.66 0.52
CA GLN A 640 5.09 -40.11 0.18
C GLN A 640 5.04 -38.58 0.35
N SER A 641 5.64 -38.06 1.43
CA SER A 641 5.72 -36.62 1.71
C SER A 641 6.59 -35.88 0.69
N ALA A 642 7.72 -36.46 0.30
CA ALA A 642 8.59 -35.95 -0.76
C ALA A 642 7.86 -35.89 -2.10
N ARG A 643 7.14 -36.95 -2.49
CA ARG A 643 6.30 -36.91 -3.70
C ARG A 643 5.24 -35.82 -3.61
N ALA A 644 4.52 -35.71 -2.49
CA ALA A 644 3.50 -34.68 -2.32
C ALA A 644 4.07 -33.26 -2.44
N ALA A 645 5.28 -33.01 -1.92
CA ALA A 645 5.98 -31.73 -2.10
C ALA A 645 6.34 -31.46 -3.57
N VAL A 646 6.81 -32.46 -4.31
CA VAL A 646 7.07 -32.37 -5.76
C VAL A 646 5.77 -32.08 -6.54
N THR A 647 4.68 -32.82 -6.28
CA THR A 647 3.36 -32.57 -6.89
C THR A 647 2.87 -31.14 -6.62
N ILE A 648 2.95 -30.68 -5.37
CA ILE A 648 2.56 -29.32 -4.97
C ILE A 648 3.42 -28.27 -5.71
N ARG A 649 4.73 -28.52 -5.85
CA ARG A 649 5.64 -27.62 -6.58
C ARG A 649 5.29 -27.56 -8.07
N ILE A 650 5.05 -28.69 -8.73
CA ILE A 650 4.58 -28.76 -10.13
C ILE A 650 3.27 -27.95 -10.29
N GLN A 651 2.31 -28.10 -9.38
CA GLN A 651 1.07 -27.32 -9.40
C GLN A 651 1.28 -25.82 -9.13
N GLN A 652 2.25 -25.43 -8.30
CA GLN A 652 2.59 -24.02 -8.09
C GLN A 652 3.21 -23.41 -9.36
N LEU A 653 4.08 -24.14 -10.06
CA LEU A 653 4.72 -23.68 -11.28
C LEU A 653 3.71 -23.53 -12.43
N HIS A 654 2.84 -24.52 -12.66
CA HIS A 654 1.75 -24.41 -13.65
C HIS A 654 0.84 -23.21 -13.34
N ARG A 655 0.48 -22.98 -12.06
CA ARG A 655 -0.30 -21.79 -11.66
C ARG A 655 0.44 -20.48 -11.93
N ARG A 656 1.78 -20.44 -11.80
CA ARG A 656 2.59 -19.25 -12.14
C ARG A 656 2.65 -19.00 -13.64
N ILE A 657 2.86 -20.03 -14.46
CA ILE A 657 2.80 -19.92 -15.93
C ILE A 657 1.42 -19.42 -16.37
N GLY A 658 0.35 -20.03 -15.88
CA GLY A 658 -1.02 -19.61 -16.20
C GLY A 658 -1.41 -18.24 -15.64
N LEU A 659 -0.73 -17.71 -14.62
CA LEU A 659 -0.89 -16.32 -14.17
C LEU A 659 -0.14 -15.34 -15.09
N GLU A 660 1.10 -15.67 -15.46
CA GLU A 660 1.93 -14.90 -16.39
C GLU A 660 1.25 -14.77 -17.78
N GLN A 661 0.72 -15.86 -18.31
CA GLN A 661 -0.07 -15.88 -19.55
C GLN A 661 -1.34 -15.03 -19.45
N ARG A 662 -2.16 -15.19 -18.40
CA ARG A 662 -3.38 -14.39 -18.23
C ARG A 662 -3.10 -12.91 -18.01
N TRP A 663 -1.97 -12.54 -17.40
CA TRP A 663 -1.51 -11.14 -17.32
C TRP A 663 -1.14 -10.59 -18.70
N PHE A 664 -0.42 -11.36 -19.52
CA PHE A 664 -0.10 -10.98 -20.90
C PHE A 664 -1.36 -10.80 -21.75
N GLU A 665 -2.26 -11.80 -21.74
CA GLU A 665 -3.57 -11.76 -22.42
C GLU A 665 -4.42 -10.56 -21.98
N THR A 666 -4.44 -10.25 -20.67
CA THR A 666 -5.16 -9.08 -20.14
C THR A 666 -4.52 -7.77 -20.59
N ALA A 667 -3.19 -7.71 -20.68
CA ALA A 667 -2.47 -6.54 -21.15
C ALA A 667 -2.62 -6.33 -22.67
N GLU A 668 -2.75 -7.38 -23.49
CA GLU A 668 -3.07 -7.25 -24.92
C GLU A 668 -4.54 -6.93 -25.17
N ALA A 669 -5.47 -7.60 -24.48
CA ALA A 669 -6.91 -7.33 -24.58
C ALA A 669 -7.33 -5.95 -24.02
N SER A 670 -6.44 -5.26 -23.31
CA SER A 670 -6.64 -3.90 -22.85
C SER A 670 -6.49 -2.91 -24.02
N GLY A 671 -7.62 -2.46 -24.56
CA GLY A 671 -7.71 -1.43 -25.61
C GLY A 671 -7.09 -0.07 -25.22
N PRO A 672 -7.06 0.92 -26.13
CA PRO A 672 -6.08 2.03 -26.14
C PRO A 672 -5.96 2.83 -24.83
N ASP A 673 -7.05 3.01 -24.07
CA ASP A 673 -7.06 3.65 -22.74
C ASP A 673 -6.58 2.71 -21.59
N ALA A 674 -5.72 1.74 -21.90
CA ALA A 674 -5.18 0.80 -20.89
C ALA A 674 -4.40 1.52 -19.78
N ALA A 675 -3.57 2.49 -20.16
CA ALA A 675 -2.72 3.25 -19.25
C ALA A 675 -3.55 4.14 -18.30
N GLY A 676 -4.57 4.86 -18.81
CA GLY A 676 -5.39 5.77 -18.00
C GLY A 676 -6.16 5.07 -16.87
N ARG A 677 -6.77 3.91 -17.16
CA ARG A 677 -7.44 3.10 -16.12
C ARG A 677 -6.46 2.52 -15.11
N LEU A 678 -5.32 1.98 -15.56
CA LEU A 678 -4.29 1.48 -14.65
C LEU A 678 -3.76 2.62 -13.76
N ALA A 679 -3.45 3.79 -14.33
CA ALA A 679 -2.98 4.97 -13.61
C ALA A 679 -3.93 5.42 -12.48
N ALA A 680 -5.25 5.27 -12.66
CA ALA A 680 -6.24 5.53 -11.61
C ALA A 680 -6.16 4.51 -10.45
N GLU A 681 -6.02 3.22 -10.75
CA GLU A 681 -5.83 2.17 -9.74
C GLU A 681 -4.48 2.29 -9.01
N LEU A 682 -3.42 2.69 -9.72
CA LEU A 682 -2.10 2.93 -9.12
C LEU A 682 -2.16 4.03 -8.04
N ARG A 683 -2.95 5.09 -8.22
CA ARG A 683 -3.14 6.15 -7.19
C ARG A 683 -3.74 5.61 -5.88
N GLN A 684 -4.58 4.58 -5.97
CA GLN A 684 -5.22 3.95 -4.82
C GLN A 684 -4.35 2.87 -4.15
N THR A 685 -3.27 2.42 -4.80
CA THR A 685 -2.44 1.27 -4.37
C THR A 685 -0.97 1.63 -4.11
N ALA A 686 -0.48 2.76 -4.62
CA ALA A 686 0.85 3.29 -4.31
C ALA A 686 1.09 3.43 -2.80
N ASN A 687 2.28 3.06 -2.33
CA ASN A 687 2.68 3.18 -0.93
C ASN A 687 3.40 4.50 -0.63
N LEU A 688 3.88 5.19 -1.66
CA LEU A 688 4.29 6.59 -1.60
C LEU A 688 3.56 7.41 -2.68
N VAL A 689 2.86 8.48 -2.28
CA VAL A 689 2.30 9.47 -3.22
C VAL A 689 2.95 10.81 -2.93
N CYS A 690 3.64 11.36 -3.93
CA CYS A 690 4.37 12.63 -3.85
C CYS A 690 3.64 13.70 -4.65
N ALA A 691 3.20 14.79 -4.02
CA ALA A 691 2.46 15.86 -4.70
C ALA A 691 2.84 17.24 -4.16
N THR A 692 2.47 18.30 -4.87
CA THR A 692 2.41 19.62 -4.21
C THR A 692 1.17 19.71 -3.33
N THR A 693 1.24 20.49 -2.26
CA THR A 693 0.14 20.75 -1.31
C THR A 693 -1.20 21.11 -1.98
N THR A 694 -1.15 21.90 -3.04
CA THR A 694 -2.32 22.25 -3.87
C THR A 694 -2.55 21.26 -5.02
N GLY A 695 -1.48 20.74 -5.64
CA GLY A 695 -1.55 19.79 -6.76
C GLY A 695 -2.10 18.40 -6.40
N VAL A 696 -2.07 18.01 -5.12
CA VAL A 696 -2.76 16.81 -4.61
C VAL A 696 -4.28 16.93 -4.70
N ALA A 697 -4.82 18.15 -4.80
CA ALA A 697 -6.25 18.40 -4.82
C ALA A 697 -6.83 18.57 -6.25
N SER A 698 -5.98 18.79 -7.26
CA SER A 698 -6.35 18.68 -8.67
C SER A 698 -6.43 17.24 -9.17
N ALA A 699 -5.74 16.32 -8.50
CA ALA A 699 -5.76 14.90 -8.86
C ALA A 699 -6.95 14.17 -8.22
N ASP A 700 -7.51 13.23 -8.98
CA ASP A 700 -8.40 12.23 -8.40
C ASP A 700 -7.56 11.16 -7.70
N LEU A 701 -7.64 11.18 -6.36
CA LEU A 701 -7.13 10.13 -5.47
C LEU A 701 -8.26 9.21 -4.97
N GLY A 702 -9.52 9.45 -5.36
CA GLY A 702 -10.68 8.71 -4.87
C GLY A 702 -10.74 8.65 -3.34
N ALA A 703 -10.97 7.45 -2.82
CA ALA A 703 -10.90 7.11 -1.39
C ALA A 703 -9.52 6.53 -1.01
N ALA A 704 -8.42 7.13 -1.50
CA ALA A 704 -7.07 6.75 -1.11
C ALA A 704 -6.70 7.35 0.25
N ASP A 705 -6.88 6.54 1.29
CA ASP A 705 -6.47 6.81 2.67
C ASP A 705 -4.96 6.58 2.89
N PHE A 706 -4.35 7.36 3.78
CA PHE A 706 -2.93 7.25 4.13
C PHE A 706 -2.73 7.06 5.64
N ASP A 707 -1.70 6.32 6.03
CA ASP A 707 -1.31 6.21 7.43
C ASP A 707 -0.61 7.49 7.89
N THR A 708 0.31 8.00 7.06
CA THR A 708 1.18 9.12 7.44
C THR A 708 1.23 10.19 6.34
N LEU A 709 0.94 11.44 6.70
CA LEU A 709 1.30 12.62 5.91
C LEU A 709 2.69 13.10 6.33
N ILE A 710 3.54 13.39 5.35
CA ILE A 710 4.77 14.17 5.53
C ILE A 710 4.60 15.48 4.76
N VAL A 711 4.93 16.62 5.40
CA VAL A 711 4.98 17.93 4.74
C VAL A 711 6.40 18.48 4.83
N ASP A 712 7.08 18.66 3.70
CA ASP A 712 8.38 19.35 3.61
C ASP A 712 8.21 20.83 3.26
N GLU A 713 9.20 21.64 3.64
CA GLU A 713 9.13 23.12 3.64
C GLU A 713 7.85 23.64 4.35
N ALA A 714 7.38 22.94 5.39
CA ALA A 714 6.11 23.16 6.09
C ALA A 714 5.98 24.53 6.78
N SER A 715 7.10 25.25 7.00
CA SER A 715 7.09 26.66 7.43
C SER A 715 6.54 27.63 6.39
N ARG A 716 6.19 27.15 5.19
CA ARG A 716 5.45 27.89 4.16
C ARG A 716 4.00 27.45 3.97
N VAL A 717 3.51 26.52 4.78
CA VAL A 717 2.17 25.92 4.63
C VAL A 717 1.22 26.49 5.69
N VAL A 718 0.08 27.01 5.25
CA VAL A 718 -0.99 27.54 6.12
C VAL A 718 -1.97 26.43 6.55
N ASP A 719 -2.72 26.65 7.64
CA ASP A 719 -3.74 25.72 8.13
C ASP A 719 -4.68 25.21 7.03
N SER A 720 -5.18 26.11 6.17
CA SER A 720 -6.13 25.78 5.10
C SER A 720 -5.55 24.88 3.99
N GLU A 721 -4.23 24.90 3.85
CA GLU A 721 -3.46 24.16 2.84
C GLU A 721 -2.97 22.82 3.42
N PHE A 722 -2.52 22.83 4.68
CA PHE A 722 -2.20 21.61 5.43
C PHE A 722 -3.41 20.66 5.50
N LEU A 723 -4.61 21.19 5.74
CA LEU A 723 -5.85 20.41 5.83
C LEU A 723 -6.14 19.57 4.58
N ILE A 724 -5.70 20.00 3.38
CA ILE A 724 -5.90 19.28 2.11
C ILE A 724 -5.28 17.87 2.16
N GLY A 725 -4.11 17.73 2.80
CA GLY A 725 -3.49 16.44 3.08
C GLY A 725 -3.94 15.84 4.40
N ALA A 726 -4.07 16.67 5.44
CA ALA A 726 -4.19 16.19 6.82
C ALA A 726 -5.45 15.36 7.09
N ILE A 727 -6.59 15.69 6.47
CA ILE A 727 -7.85 14.94 6.65
C ILE A 727 -7.79 13.51 6.08
N ARG A 728 -6.85 13.23 5.16
CA ARG A 728 -6.64 11.92 4.51
C ARG A 728 -5.56 11.06 5.19
N ALA A 729 -5.00 11.52 6.31
CA ALA A 729 -3.88 10.88 6.99
C ALA A 729 -4.18 10.64 8.48
N ARG A 730 -3.67 9.52 9.02
CA ARG A 730 -3.86 9.17 10.44
C ARG A 730 -2.91 9.91 11.39
N ARG A 731 -1.72 10.29 10.90
CA ARG A 731 -0.70 11.08 11.62
C ARG A 731 0.10 12.00 10.68
N TRP A 732 0.74 13.03 11.24
CA TRP A 732 1.30 14.16 10.47
C TRP A 732 2.74 14.53 10.88
N ILE A 733 3.69 14.40 9.96
CA ILE A 733 5.10 14.74 10.14
C ILE A 733 5.38 16.06 9.43
N LEU A 734 5.79 17.07 10.18
CA LEU A 734 6.02 18.43 9.70
C LEU A 734 7.54 18.71 9.65
N VAL A 735 8.05 19.10 8.48
CA VAL A 735 9.49 19.27 8.22
C VAL A 735 9.77 20.65 7.63
N GLY A 736 10.72 21.41 8.19
CA GLY A 736 10.87 22.82 7.80
C GLY A 736 11.88 23.64 8.62
N ASP A 737 11.77 24.97 8.48
CA ASP A 737 12.63 25.96 9.15
C ASP A 737 11.89 27.29 9.34
N GLN A 738 11.72 27.70 10.61
CA GLN A 738 11.08 28.96 11.00
C GLN A 738 11.84 30.22 10.56
N ARG A 739 13.15 30.10 10.31
CA ARG A 739 14.04 31.22 9.98
C ARG A 739 14.17 31.47 8.48
N GLN A 740 13.45 30.71 7.66
CA GLN A 740 13.31 30.94 6.22
C GLN A 740 11.95 31.58 5.89
N LEU A 741 11.63 31.73 4.60
CA LEU A 741 10.46 32.46 4.12
C LEU A 741 9.14 31.94 4.75
N PRO A 742 8.21 32.85 5.12
CA PRO A 742 6.88 32.49 5.61
C PRO A 742 6.00 31.96 4.46
N PRO A 743 4.74 31.54 4.74
CA PRO A 743 3.75 31.30 3.71
C PRO A 743 3.59 32.50 2.77
N TYR A 744 3.24 32.23 1.50
CA TYR A 744 2.94 33.31 0.55
C TYR A 744 1.46 33.68 0.66
N VAL A 745 1.19 34.92 1.09
CA VAL A 745 -0.15 35.51 1.06
C VAL A 745 -0.36 36.15 -0.32
N ASP A 746 -1.48 35.84 -0.98
CA ASP A 746 -1.87 36.62 -2.15
C ASP A 746 -2.31 38.02 -1.71
N GLN A 747 -1.58 39.02 -2.19
CA GLN A 747 -1.76 40.40 -1.78
C GLN A 747 -3.10 40.98 -2.26
N VAL A 748 -3.68 40.46 -3.35
CA VAL A 748 -4.96 40.96 -3.85
C VAL A 748 -6.10 40.47 -2.95
N ASP A 749 -6.06 39.21 -2.53
CA ASP A 749 -7.00 38.66 -1.56
C ASP A 749 -6.84 39.29 -0.17
N GLU A 750 -5.61 39.52 0.30
CA GLU A 750 -5.31 40.23 1.54
C GLU A 750 -5.87 41.66 1.51
N HIS A 751 -5.60 42.43 0.45
CA HIS A 751 -6.15 43.78 0.30
C HIS A 751 -7.67 43.78 0.18
N HIS A 752 -8.29 42.77 -0.44
CA HIS A 752 -9.74 42.65 -0.56
C HIS A 752 -10.39 42.40 0.82
N LEU A 753 -9.86 41.47 1.62
CA LEU A 753 -10.35 41.21 2.97
C LEU A 753 -10.16 42.44 3.89
N HIS A 754 -9.02 43.12 3.81
CA HIS A 754 -8.81 44.40 4.48
C HIS A 754 -9.78 45.49 4.00
N ALA A 755 -10.10 45.55 2.71
CA ALA A 755 -11.02 46.52 2.13
C ALA A 755 -12.48 46.29 2.56
N LEU A 756 -12.96 45.05 2.60
CA LEU A 756 -14.28 44.71 3.15
C LEU A 756 -14.40 45.09 4.62
N THR A 757 -13.33 44.86 5.39
CA THR A 757 -13.25 45.24 6.81
C THR A 757 -13.25 46.77 6.98
N ALA A 758 -12.53 47.50 6.13
CA ALA A 758 -12.51 48.97 6.13
C ALA A 758 -13.87 49.58 5.78
N LEU A 759 -14.58 49.01 4.80
CA LEU A 759 -15.93 49.43 4.42
C LEU A 759 -16.95 49.13 5.53
N HIS A 760 -16.82 48.00 6.22
CA HIS A 760 -17.67 47.73 7.39
C HIS A 760 -17.44 48.74 8.51
N LEU A 761 -16.17 48.99 8.87
CA LEU A 761 -15.78 49.92 9.92
C LEU A 761 -16.23 51.36 9.62
N ALA A 762 -16.07 51.81 8.37
CA ALA A 762 -16.55 53.12 7.92
C ALA A 762 -18.07 53.26 8.06
N GLU A 763 -18.85 52.26 7.66
CA GLU A 763 -20.31 52.27 7.81
C GLU A 763 -20.81 52.15 9.25
N ARG A 764 -20.06 51.48 10.12
CA ARG A 764 -20.45 51.25 11.52
C ARG A 764 -20.17 52.47 12.39
N ASP A 765 -18.96 53.03 12.26
CA ASP A 765 -18.49 54.15 13.08
C ASP A 765 -18.80 55.53 12.45
N GLY A 766 -19.37 55.58 11.24
CA GLY A 766 -19.66 56.82 10.53
C GLY A 766 -18.41 57.56 10.00
N LEU A 767 -17.32 56.83 9.78
CA LEU A 767 -16.01 57.38 9.43
C LEU A 767 -15.85 57.56 7.92
N ASP A 768 -15.00 58.52 7.51
CA ASP A 768 -14.44 58.49 6.16
C ASP A 768 -13.61 57.21 5.94
N LEU A 769 -13.60 56.73 4.69
CA LEU A 769 -12.88 55.53 4.29
C LEU A 769 -11.37 55.66 4.52
N GLY A 770 -10.77 56.83 4.29
CA GLY A 770 -9.35 57.05 4.60
C GLY A 770 -9.05 56.89 6.09
N VAL A 771 -9.93 57.39 6.96
CA VAL A 771 -9.82 57.25 8.42
C VAL A 771 -10.00 55.79 8.84
N ALA A 772 -10.99 55.08 8.29
CA ALA A 772 -11.22 53.66 8.57
C ALA A 772 -10.05 52.77 8.14
N VAL A 773 -9.46 53.01 6.96
CA VAL A 773 -8.27 52.27 6.49
C VAL A 773 -7.05 52.57 7.37
N GLN A 774 -6.85 53.81 7.82
CA GLN A 774 -5.76 54.14 8.76
C GLN A 774 -5.95 53.53 10.15
N LYS A 775 -7.21 53.47 10.66
CA LYS A 775 -7.55 52.78 11.92
C LYS A 775 -7.20 51.29 11.85
N LEU A 776 -7.46 50.63 10.72
CA LEU A 776 -7.03 49.24 10.48
C LEU A 776 -5.51 49.11 10.29
N ALA A 777 -4.86 50.06 9.63
CA ALA A 777 -3.40 50.07 9.48
C ALA A 777 -2.67 50.15 10.83
N GLY A 778 -3.19 50.94 11.78
CA GLY A 778 -2.69 50.99 13.15
C GLY A 778 -2.86 49.66 13.89
N LEU A 779 -4.07 49.10 13.87
CA LEU A 779 -4.38 47.79 14.47
C LEU A 779 -3.49 46.66 13.92
N TRP A 780 -3.27 46.64 12.60
CA TRP A 780 -2.38 45.65 11.99
C TRP A 780 -0.91 45.91 12.34
N GLY A 781 -0.47 47.17 12.42
CA GLY A 781 0.90 47.53 12.82
C GLY A 781 1.24 47.17 14.27
N GLU A 782 0.27 47.28 15.18
CA GLU A 782 0.37 46.81 16.57
C GLU A 782 0.59 45.30 16.65
N GLU A 783 -0.08 44.52 15.78
CA GLU A 783 -0.07 43.06 15.82
C GLU A 783 0.93 42.38 14.87
N GLN A 784 1.41 43.07 13.83
CA GLN A 784 2.30 42.55 12.77
C GLN A 784 3.34 43.56 12.28
N ILE A 785 4.38 43.76 13.10
CA ILE A 785 5.55 44.59 12.76
C ILE A 785 6.26 44.15 11.45
N GLN A 786 6.17 42.87 11.06
CA GLN A 786 6.87 42.31 9.90
C GLN A 786 6.08 42.32 8.58
N HIS A 787 4.75 42.45 8.61
CA HIS A 787 3.91 42.47 7.40
C HIS A 787 3.28 43.86 7.23
N GLN A 788 3.76 44.64 6.27
CA GLN A 788 3.32 46.03 6.08
C GLN A 788 1.92 46.11 5.47
N PHE A 789 0.94 46.58 6.25
CA PHE A 789 -0.39 46.95 5.79
C PHE A 789 -0.31 48.04 4.70
N ARG A 790 -0.87 47.78 3.52
CA ARG A 790 -0.72 48.68 2.36
C ARG A 790 -1.89 49.63 2.21
N THR A 791 -1.91 50.67 3.03
CA THR A 791 -2.95 51.72 3.06
C THR A 791 -3.41 52.16 1.67
N THR A 792 -2.48 52.48 0.75
CA THR A 792 -2.82 52.90 -0.62
C THR A 792 -3.53 51.81 -1.44
N SER A 793 -3.08 50.56 -1.34
CA SER A 793 -3.68 49.42 -2.06
C SER A 793 -5.05 49.04 -1.49
N VAL A 794 -5.19 49.06 -0.16
CA VAL A 794 -6.46 48.79 0.53
C VAL A 794 -7.47 49.91 0.26
N THR A 795 -7.08 51.19 0.36
CA THR A 795 -7.95 52.32 0.01
C THR A 795 -8.40 52.24 -1.45
N ARG A 796 -7.52 51.83 -2.38
CA ARG A 796 -7.90 51.62 -3.79
C ARG A 796 -8.95 50.51 -3.92
N ALA A 797 -8.70 49.32 -3.36
CA ALA A 797 -9.63 48.19 -3.41
C ALA A 797 -10.99 48.53 -2.77
N ALA A 798 -10.99 49.16 -1.59
CA ALA A 798 -12.21 49.60 -0.92
C ALA A 798 -12.96 50.69 -1.71
N THR A 799 -12.24 51.59 -2.38
CA THR A 799 -12.85 52.57 -3.28
C THR A 799 -13.51 51.87 -4.47
N THR A 800 -12.81 50.96 -5.17
CA THR A 800 -13.35 50.18 -6.29
C THR A 800 -14.61 49.41 -5.90
N LEU A 801 -14.62 48.73 -4.74
CA LEU A 801 -15.80 48.01 -4.23
C LEU A 801 -16.98 48.95 -3.91
N ARG A 802 -16.70 50.18 -3.48
CA ARG A 802 -17.70 51.21 -3.15
C ARG A 802 -18.23 51.96 -4.38
N THR A 803 -17.39 52.22 -5.39
CA THR A 803 -17.79 52.99 -6.59
C THR A 803 -18.32 52.11 -7.72
N GLY A 804 -17.93 50.83 -7.79
CA GLY A 804 -18.46 49.84 -8.73
C GLY A 804 -19.70 49.10 -8.23
N ASP A 805 -20.37 49.62 -7.19
CA ASP A 805 -21.54 49.07 -6.50
C ASP A 805 -21.49 47.56 -6.14
N ARG A 806 -20.30 46.99 -6.00
CA ARG A 806 -20.11 45.60 -5.55
C ARG A 806 -20.36 45.46 -4.05
N TRP A 807 -19.98 46.46 -3.24
CA TRP A 807 -20.00 46.39 -1.78
C TRP A 807 -21.37 45.98 -1.18
N PRO A 808 -22.55 46.45 -1.64
CA PRO A 808 -23.85 45.97 -1.13
C PRO A 808 -24.02 44.44 -1.16
N GLY A 809 -23.52 43.76 -2.19
CA GLY A 809 -23.55 42.29 -2.29
C GLY A 809 -22.68 41.56 -1.25
N TYR A 810 -21.60 42.22 -0.81
CA TYR A 810 -20.72 41.74 0.26
C TYR A 810 -21.24 42.14 1.64
N ARG A 811 -21.82 43.35 1.79
CA ARG A 811 -22.24 43.97 3.06
C ARG A 811 -23.09 43.03 3.90
N GLN A 812 -24.13 42.41 3.33
CA GLN A 812 -25.02 41.52 4.08
C GLN A 812 -24.32 40.22 4.51
N ALA A 813 -23.49 39.65 3.63
CA ALA A 813 -22.71 38.44 3.94
C ALA A 813 -21.69 38.73 5.03
N PHE A 814 -20.83 39.75 4.85
CA PHE A 814 -19.81 40.16 5.82
C PHE A 814 -20.42 40.41 7.21
N ARG A 815 -21.47 41.26 7.31
CA ARG A 815 -22.18 41.54 8.57
C ARG A 815 -22.88 40.31 9.17
N ARG A 816 -23.16 39.25 8.41
CA ARG A 816 -23.72 37.99 8.92
C ARG A 816 -22.63 37.09 9.47
N HIS A 817 -21.54 36.89 8.72
CA HIS A 817 -20.43 36.04 9.16
C HIS A 817 -19.69 36.67 10.36
N LEU A 818 -19.47 37.99 10.36
CA LEU A 818 -18.83 38.72 11.47
C LEU A 818 -19.57 38.52 12.79
N ARG A 819 -20.91 38.63 12.81
CA ARG A 819 -21.74 38.38 14.00
C ARG A 819 -21.74 36.92 14.48
N ALA A 820 -21.38 35.97 13.62
CA ALA A 820 -21.22 34.56 13.99
C ALA A 820 -19.80 34.20 14.48
N VAL A 821 -18.84 35.11 14.28
CA VAL A 821 -17.41 34.94 14.61
C VAL A 821 -17.05 35.74 15.86
N ALA A 822 -17.55 36.98 15.97
CA ALA A 822 -17.31 37.93 17.05
C ALA A 822 -18.64 38.34 17.74
N PRO A 823 -19.36 37.40 18.38
CA PRO A 823 -20.67 37.67 18.98
C PRO A 823 -20.54 38.51 20.26
N GLY A 824 -20.73 39.83 20.14
CA GLY A 824 -20.71 40.76 21.28
C GLY A 824 -19.32 41.32 21.64
N GLU A 825 -18.37 41.29 20.71
CA GLU A 825 -17.08 41.98 20.87
C GLU A 825 -17.20 43.47 20.52
N ASP A 826 -16.53 44.35 21.26
CA ASP A 826 -16.54 45.80 21.03
C ASP A 826 -15.77 46.23 19.76
N MET A 827 -14.79 45.43 19.32
CA MET A 827 -13.99 45.68 18.10
C MET A 827 -13.83 44.39 17.27
N PRO A 828 -14.90 43.91 16.61
CA PRO A 828 -14.88 42.67 15.83
C PRO A 828 -13.87 42.70 14.66
N GLU A 829 -13.40 43.88 14.24
CA GLU A 829 -12.30 44.02 13.28
C GLU A 829 -11.02 43.31 13.75
N ARG A 830 -10.67 43.39 15.05
CA ARG A 830 -9.48 42.73 15.60
C ARG A 830 -9.56 41.21 15.41
N THR A 831 -10.72 40.61 15.60
CA THR A 831 -10.92 39.16 15.39
C THR A 831 -10.83 38.76 13.91
N VAL A 832 -11.15 39.65 12.96
CA VAL A 832 -10.85 39.42 11.53
C VAL A 832 -9.35 39.49 11.27
N LEU A 833 -8.67 40.54 11.74
CA LEU A 833 -7.22 40.73 11.51
C LEU A 833 -6.40 39.61 12.16
N ALA A 834 -6.70 39.23 13.40
CA ALA A 834 -6.05 38.12 14.09
C ALA A 834 -6.28 36.76 13.40
N ALA A 835 -7.43 36.56 12.75
CA ALA A 835 -7.68 35.36 11.95
C ALA A 835 -6.97 35.38 10.59
N MET A 836 -6.90 36.53 9.90
CA MET A 836 -6.07 36.71 8.71
C MET A 836 -4.61 36.40 9.04
N ARG A 837 -4.12 36.94 10.17
CA ARG A 837 -2.78 36.68 10.71
C ARG A 837 -2.55 35.18 10.94
N ARG A 838 -3.40 34.51 11.74
CA ARG A 838 -3.24 33.08 12.06
C ARG A 838 -3.28 32.15 10.83
N HIS A 839 -4.18 32.41 9.88
CA HIS A 839 -4.52 31.44 8.83
C HIS A 839 -3.98 31.77 7.43
N LEU A 840 -3.42 32.96 7.24
CA LEU A 840 -2.77 33.37 5.99
C LEU A 840 -1.28 33.67 6.21
N VAL A 841 -0.90 34.30 7.34
CA VAL A 841 0.47 34.78 7.60
C VAL A 841 1.31 33.81 8.44
N GLU A 842 0.75 33.31 9.55
CA GLU A 842 1.43 32.35 10.45
C GLU A 842 1.38 30.92 9.86
N SER A 843 2.51 30.21 9.86
CA SER A 843 2.52 28.79 9.48
C SER A 843 2.08 27.88 10.64
N LEU A 844 1.48 26.73 10.34
CA LEU A 844 1.23 25.70 11.37
C LEU A 844 2.55 25.23 11.99
N PHE A 845 3.60 25.10 11.17
CA PHE A 845 4.93 24.69 11.58
C PHE A 845 5.52 25.60 12.67
N ASP A 846 5.34 26.93 12.57
CA ASP A 846 5.84 27.88 13.58
C ASP A 846 5.16 27.66 14.95
N ARG A 847 3.82 27.49 14.95
CA ARG A 847 3.05 27.26 16.18
C ARG A 847 3.34 25.90 16.81
N CYS A 848 3.58 24.87 15.98
CA CYS A 848 4.07 23.57 16.41
C CYS A 848 5.51 23.62 16.93
N ALA A 849 6.38 24.41 16.30
CA ALA A 849 7.78 24.57 16.68
C ALA A 849 7.97 25.15 18.07
N GLU A 850 7.12 26.10 18.47
CA GLU A 850 7.11 26.63 19.83
C GLU A 850 6.36 25.70 20.79
N GLY A 851 5.16 25.24 20.39
CA GLY A 851 4.23 24.55 21.29
C GLY A 851 4.48 23.07 21.56
N LEU A 852 5.01 22.28 20.61
CA LEU A 852 5.06 20.82 20.76
C LEU A 852 5.92 20.35 21.95
N PRO A 853 5.51 19.28 22.67
CA PRO A 853 6.32 18.64 23.69
C PRO A 853 7.71 18.23 23.19
N GLY A 854 8.71 18.22 24.07
CA GLY A 854 10.11 17.95 23.69
C GLY A 854 10.34 16.62 22.97
N GLY A 855 9.61 15.56 23.33
CA GLY A 855 9.67 14.26 22.65
C GLY A 855 9.00 14.22 21.26
N ALA A 856 8.18 15.22 20.91
CA ALA A 856 7.48 15.31 19.64
C ALA A 856 8.16 16.23 18.60
N ARG A 857 9.37 16.75 18.91
CA ARG A 857 10.17 17.58 17.99
C ARG A 857 11.66 17.25 18.06
N THR A 858 12.36 17.34 16.94
CA THR A 858 13.83 17.24 16.89
C THR A 858 14.41 18.32 15.98
N ALA A 859 15.45 19.00 16.47
CA ALA A 859 16.22 19.98 15.73
C ALA A 859 17.53 19.39 15.21
N LEU A 860 17.74 19.50 13.90
CA LEU A 860 18.98 19.21 13.20
C LEU A 860 19.78 20.52 13.09
N LEU A 861 20.97 20.63 13.70
CA LEU A 861 21.74 21.89 13.78
C LEU A 861 23.05 21.89 12.97
N VAL A 862 23.57 20.70 12.64
CA VAL A 862 24.80 20.52 11.86
C VAL A 862 24.46 20.56 10.37
N GLN A 863 25.12 21.43 9.61
CA GLN A 863 24.90 21.63 8.17
C GLN A 863 26.08 21.14 7.33
N HIS A 864 25.79 20.61 6.14
CA HIS A 864 26.77 20.02 5.22
C HIS A 864 26.76 20.70 3.82
N ARG A 865 26.04 21.82 3.65
CA ARG A 865 25.80 22.49 2.35
C ARG A 865 26.88 23.49 1.97
N SER A 866 27.20 24.40 2.89
CA SER A 866 27.96 25.61 2.63
C SER A 866 29.32 25.56 3.32
N ILE A 867 30.34 26.20 2.71
CA ILE A 867 31.63 26.45 3.37
C ILE A 867 31.47 27.32 4.62
N GLU A 868 32.40 27.20 5.57
CA GLU A 868 32.39 27.91 6.86
C GLU A 868 32.14 29.43 6.73
N PRO A 869 32.81 30.19 5.84
CA PRO A 869 32.60 31.63 5.73
C PRO A 869 31.16 32.02 5.38
N ILE A 870 30.50 31.24 4.51
CA ILE A 870 29.09 31.46 4.14
C ILE A 870 28.18 31.13 5.32
N ALA A 871 28.46 30.06 6.07
CA ALA A 871 27.69 29.67 7.24
C ALA A 871 27.83 30.68 8.40
N ALA A 872 29.01 31.26 8.59
CA ALA A 872 29.30 32.25 9.63
C ALA A 872 28.41 33.50 9.53
N LEU A 873 28.02 33.92 8.31
CA LEU A 873 27.17 35.10 8.10
C LEU A 873 25.76 34.95 8.69
N VAL A 874 25.19 33.75 8.71
CA VAL A 874 23.85 33.50 9.28
C VAL A 874 23.90 32.92 10.70
N ARG A 875 25.01 32.29 11.10
CA ARG A 875 25.16 31.59 12.39
C ARG A 875 24.71 32.44 13.58
N GLN A 876 25.21 33.66 13.70
CA GLN A 876 24.83 34.55 14.80
C GLN A 876 23.46 35.24 14.59
N PRO A 877 23.26 36.11 13.58
CA PRO A 877 22.07 36.97 13.50
C PRO A 877 20.77 36.23 13.15
N VAL A 878 20.86 35.04 12.55
CA VAL A 878 19.68 34.25 12.16
C VAL A 878 19.43 33.10 13.14
N TYR A 879 20.49 32.37 13.50
CA TYR A 879 20.40 31.11 14.24
C TYR A 879 20.94 31.18 15.69
N GLN A 880 21.33 32.36 16.17
CA GLN A 880 21.73 32.60 17.58
C GLN A 880 22.89 31.69 18.01
N GLY A 881 23.91 31.57 17.17
CA GLY A 881 25.06 30.68 17.34
C GLY A 881 24.84 29.25 16.82
N ARG A 882 23.59 28.77 16.76
CA ARG A 882 23.23 27.36 16.57
C ARG A 882 23.12 26.96 15.08
N TYR A 883 24.21 27.09 14.35
CA TYR A 883 24.33 26.64 12.95
C TYR A 883 25.77 26.14 12.71
N ASP A 884 25.94 24.84 12.91
CA ASP A 884 27.24 24.21 13.12
C ASP A 884 27.72 23.47 11.86
N GLN A 885 29.01 23.21 11.76
CA GLN A 885 29.58 22.37 10.70
C GLN A 885 30.02 21.02 11.28
N PRO A 886 30.04 19.94 10.50
CA PRO A 886 30.64 18.68 10.95
C PRO A 886 32.13 18.90 11.24
N THR A 887 32.60 18.34 12.35
CA THR A 887 34.04 18.29 12.69
C THR A 887 34.82 17.39 11.73
N ASP A 888 34.16 16.36 11.21
CA ASP A 888 34.77 15.26 10.46
C ASP A 888 34.04 15.00 9.13
N GLY A 889 34.79 14.60 8.11
CA GLY A 889 34.26 14.26 6.78
C GLY A 889 34.60 15.28 5.66
N PRO A 890 34.14 15.03 4.43
CA PRO A 890 34.52 15.82 3.26
C PRO A 890 33.89 17.22 3.29
N GLN A 891 34.72 18.23 3.48
CA GLN A 891 34.31 19.64 3.37
C GLN A 891 34.11 20.06 1.91
N GLN A 892 33.22 21.04 1.68
CA GLN A 892 33.02 21.62 0.34
C GLN A 892 34.27 22.42 -0.05
N THR A 893 34.90 22.13 -1.19
CA THR A 893 36.01 22.96 -1.70
C THR A 893 35.49 24.37 -2.01
N PRO A 894 36.08 25.46 -1.47
CA PRO A 894 35.70 26.81 -1.84
C PRO A 894 35.77 27.06 -3.36
N LEU A 895 35.06 28.08 -3.83
CA LEU A 895 35.24 28.65 -5.17
C LEU A 895 35.76 30.08 -4.98
N VAL A 896 37.03 30.26 -5.30
CA VAL A 896 37.77 31.52 -5.16
C VAL A 896 38.02 32.09 -6.56
N LEU A 897 37.75 33.38 -6.75
CA LEU A 897 38.14 34.08 -7.97
C LEU A 897 39.55 34.64 -7.81
N PRO A 898 40.47 34.44 -8.77
CA PRO A 898 41.86 34.91 -8.66
C PRO A 898 42.00 36.42 -8.39
N ALA A 899 41.03 37.23 -8.85
CA ALA A 899 40.99 38.68 -8.62
C ALA A 899 40.75 39.07 -7.14
N PHE A 900 40.22 38.17 -6.32
CA PHE A 900 39.80 38.47 -4.94
C PHE A 900 40.47 37.60 -3.86
N GLY A 901 41.01 36.43 -4.22
CA GLY A 901 41.72 35.53 -3.30
C GLY A 901 40.85 34.83 -2.23
N VAL A 902 39.59 35.23 -2.07
CA VAL A 902 38.64 34.69 -1.07
C VAL A 902 37.32 34.24 -1.72
N PRO A 903 36.55 33.33 -1.07
CA PRO A 903 35.28 32.82 -1.60
C PRO A 903 34.05 33.67 -1.24
N VAL A 904 34.17 34.66 -0.35
CA VAL A 904 33.08 35.56 0.03
C VAL A 904 33.50 37.00 -0.19
N VAL A 905 32.74 37.76 -0.99
CA VAL A 905 33.11 39.12 -1.40
C VAL A 905 31.92 40.06 -1.25
N PHE A 906 32.14 41.19 -0.58
CA PHE A 906 31.22 42.33 -0.59
C PHE A 906 31.72 43.41 -1.54
N ALA A 907 31.08 43.53 -2.70
CA ALA A 907 31.30 44.58 -3.68
C ALA A 907 30.52 45.85 -3.27
N ASP A 908 31.23 46.80 -2.64
CA ASP A 908 30.68 48.03 -2.07
C ASP A 908 30.62 49.15 -3.11
N THR A 909 29.43 49.46 -3.60
CA THR A 909 29.22 50.50 -4.63
C THR A 909 29.28 51.93 -4.09
N SER A 910 29.46 52.16 -2.77
CA SER A 910 29.31 53.51 -2.19
C SER A 910 30.33 54.54 -2.69
N ALA A 911 31.51 54.09 -3.14
CA ALA A 911 32.56 54.93 -3.71
C ALA A 911 32.11 55.71 -4.97
N TYR A 912 31.08 55.27 -5.69
CA TYR A 912 30.65 55.87 -6.96
C TYR A 912 29.59 56.97 -6.81
N GLY A 913 29.21 57.32 -5.58
CA GLY A 913 28.31 58.44 -5.30
C GLY A 913 27.02 58.37 -6.10
N ARG A 914 26.68 59.42 -6.86
CA ARG A 914 25.43 59.48 -7.65
C ARG A 914 25.28 58.34 -8.67
N ARG A 915 26.36 57.73 -9.17
CA ARG A 915 26.29 56.60 -10.13
C ARG A 915 25.77 55.31 -9.49
N ALA A 916 25.83 55.18 -8.17
CA ALA A 916 25.40 53.99 -7.44
C ALA A 916 23.93 54.03 -6.99
N ARG A 917 23.19 55.13 -7.25
CA ARG A 917 21.81 55.35 -6.80
C ARG A 917 20.80 54.44 -7.53
N ASP A 918 19.76 53.99 -6.83
CA ASP A 918 18.61 53.33 -7.45
C ASP A 918 17.69 54.27 -8.23
N GLU A 919 17.24 53.80 -9.39
CA GLU A 919 16.17 54.37 -10.20
C GLU A 919 14.84 53.68 -9.83
N GLN A 920 13.76 54.45 -9.68
CA GLN A 920 12.42 53.90 -9.48
C GLN A 920 11.74 53.70 -10.84
N VAL A 921 11.41 52.44 -11.16
CA VAL A 921 10.77 52.05 -12.42
C VAL A 921 9.37 51.54 -12.11
N GLY A 922 8.37 52.40 -12.29
CA GLY A 922 6.98 52.14 -11.90
C GLY A 922 6.84 51.90 -10.39
N HIS A 923 6.46 50.67 -10.01
CA HIS A 923 6.36 50.23 -8.61
C HIS A 923 7.62 49.49 -8.10
N GLY A 924 8.66 49.33 -8.93
CA GLY A 924 9.91 48.67 -8.59
C GLY A 924 11.13 49.59 -8.59
N PHE A 925 12.30 49.00 -8.35
CA PHE A 925 13.59 49.68 -8.35
C PHE A 925 14.60 48.91 -9.22
N VAL A 926 15.53 49.66 -9.83
CA VAL A 926 16.64 49.17 -10.67
C VAL A 926 17.91 49.91 -10.26
N ASN A 927 19.05 49.22 -10.27
CA ASN A 927 20.38 49.79 -10.05
C ASN A 927 21.33 49.30 -11.14
N HIS A 928 21.57 50.16 -12.12
CA HIS A 928 22.37 49.83 -13.31
C HIS A 928 23.84 49.57 -12.99
N LEU A 929 24.40 50.21 -11.97
CA LEU A 929 25.79 49.96 -11.53
C LEU A 929 25.92 48.58 -10.91
N GLU A 930 25.01 48.22 -10.00
CA GLU A 930 24.99 46.86 -9.43
C GLU A 930 24.75 45.79 -10.52
N ALA A 931 23.88 46.05 -11.50
CA ALA A 931 23.62 45.09 -12.58
C ALA A 931 24.87 44.85 -13.46
N GLU A 932 25.61 45.90 -13.80
CA GLU A 932 26.90 45.80 -14.50
C GLU A 932 27.98 45.10 -13.65
N TRP A 933 28.01 45.34 -12.34
CA TRP A 933 28.92 44.65 -11.42
C TRP A 933 28.59 43.15 -11.28
N VAL A 934 27.30 42.79 -11.21
CA VAL A 934 26.84 41.40 -11.29
C VAL A 934 27.30 40.76 -12.61
N ARG A 935 27.19 41.46 -13.75
CA ARG A 935 27.69 40.98 -15.05
C ARG A 935 29.21 40.74 -15.03
N ARG A 936 30.01 41.65 -14.47
CA ARG A 936 31.47 41.48 -14.32
C ARG A 936 31.84 40.27 -13.47
N ILE A 937 31.13 40.06 -12.36
CA ILE A 937 31.32 38.89 -11.49
C ILE A 937 30.98 37.60 -12.27
N CYS A 938 29.89 37.54 -13.02
CA CYS A 938 29.58 36.39 -13.90
C CYS A 938 30.73 36.10 -14.89
N VAL A 939 31.32 37.12 -15.53
CA VAL A 939 32.46 36.94 -16.45
C VAL A 939 33.69 36.36 -15.74
N MET A 940 34.00 36.83 -14.52
CA MET A 940 35.12 36.28 -13.74
C MET A 940 34.87 34.85 -13.26
N VAL A 941 33.63 34.50 -12.88
CA VAL A 941 33.26 33.12 -12.51
C VAL A 941 33.37 32.20 -13.72
N ASP A 942 32.92 32.63 -14.91
CA ASP A 942 33.01 31.86 -16.16
C ASP A 942 34.47 31.60 -16.56
N ALA A 943 35.31 32.64 -16.57
CA ALA A 943 36.75 32.51 -16.87
C ALA A 943 37.46 31.58 -15.87
N THR A 944 37.10 31.65 -14.58
CA THR A 944 37.66 30.77 -13.54
C THR A 944 37.17 29.33 -13.69
N ALA A 945 35.90 29.12 -14.06
CA ALA A 945 35.32 27.81 -14.32
C ALA A 945 35.96 27.13 -15.54
N ALA A 946 36.14 27.88 -16.63
CA ALA A 946 36.80 27.41 -17.84
C ALA A 946 38.24 26.96 -17.58
N ALA A 947 39.01 27.73 -16.79
CA ALA A 947 40.36 27.34 -16.38
C ALA A 947 40.40 26.14 -15.41
N GLY A 948 39.37 26.01 -14.56
CA GLY A 948 39.28 24.96 -13.55
C GLY A 948 38.65 23.64 -13.99
N ALA A 949 38.29 23.49 -15.28
CA ALA A 949 37.63 22.30 -15.86
C ALA A 949 36.37 21.81 -15.10
N THR A 950 35.69 22.70 -14.38
CA THR A 950 34.41 22.41 -13.70
C THR A 950 33.36 23.42 -14.12
N ARG A 951 32.12 22.98 -14.31
CA ARG A 951 30.97 23.83 -14.66
C ARG A 951 30.13 24.12 -13.41
N PRO A 952 30.41 25.18 -12.63
CA PRO A 952 29.69 25.45 -11.39
C PRO A 952 28.24 25.86 -11.66
N THR A 953 27.35 25.44 -10.77
CA THR A 953 25.99 25.97 -10.71
C THR A 953 26.01 27.40 -10.18
N VAL A 954 25.34 28.32 -10.87
CA VAL A 954 25.30 29.75 -10.52
C VAL A 954 23.86 30.20 -10.36
N SER A 955 23.58 30.98 -9.31
CA SER A 955 22.33 31.75 -9.22
C SER A 955 22.61 33.22 -8.92
N VAL A 956 21.74 34.07 -9.45
CA VAL A 956 21.83 35.52 -9.37
C VAL A 956 20.51 36.06 -8.84
N LEU A 957 20.54 36.67 -7.67
CA LEU A 957 19.37 37.02 -6.88
C LEU A 957 19.25 38.54 -6.70
N SER A 958 18.02 39.02 -6.55
CA SER A 958 17.77 40.36 -6.01
C SER A 958 16.50 40.39 -5.16
N PHE A 959 16.37 41.44 -4.36
CA PHE A 959 15.15 41.75 -3.61
C PHE A 959 14.05 42.37 -4.49
N TYR A 960 14.37 42.81 -5.71
CA TYR A 960 13.46 43.58 -6.56
C TYR A 960 13.29 42.96 -7.94
N ARG A 961 12.03 42.75 -8.37
CA ARG A 961 11.69 42.09 -9.65
C ARG A 961 12.22 42.84 -10.87
N HIS A 962 12.21 44.18 -10.85
CA HIS A 962 12.73 44.99 -11.96
C HIS A 962 14.26 44.88 -12.06
N GLN A 963 15.00 44.95 -10.94
CA GLN A 963 16.44 44.69 -10.91
C GLN A 963 16.78 43.28 -11.39
N ALA A 964 16.05 42.26 -10.91
CA ALA A 964 16.26 40.88 -11.33
C ALA A 964 15.99 40.68 -12.85
N ARG A 965 14.96 41.32 -13.40
CA ARG A 965 14.69 41.33 -14.85
C ARG A 965 15.82 42.04 -15.61
N ARG A 966 16.26 43.20 -15.14
CA ARG A 966 17.36 43.98 -15.77
C ARG A 966 18.68 43.20 -15.81
N ILE A 967 18.99 42.48 -14.74
CA ILE A 967 20.15 41.57 -14.68
C ILE A 967 19.97 40.40 -15.66
N ARG A 968 18.78 39.79 -15.71
CA ARG A 968 18.46 38.68 -16.63
C ARG A 968 18.61 39.08 -18.11
N GLU A 969 18.10 40.26 -18.48
CA GLU A 969 18.31 40.88 -19.80
C GLU A 969 19.81 41.05 -20.09
N LEU A 970 20.56 41.65 -19.15
CA LEU A 970 21.98 41.98 -19.29
C LEU A 970 22.91 40.75 -19.34
N LEU A 971 22.47 39.59 -18.80
CA LEU A 971 23.17 38.31 -18.90
C LEU A 971 22.81 37.51 -20.18
N GLY A 972 21.91 38.02 -21.05
CA GLY A 972 21.57 37.37 -22.32
C GLY A 972 20.64 36.16 -22.19
N ALA A 973 19.68 36.21 -21.26
CA ALA A 973 18.64 35.19 -21.12
C ALA A 973 17.75 35.07 -22.38
N PRO A 974 17.08 33.93 -22.61
CA PRO A 974 17.11 32.70 -21.81
C PRO A 974 18.35 31.83 -22.04
N GLY A 975 19.15 32.10 -23.08
CA GLY A 975 20.27 31.24 -23.47
C GLY A 975 21.57 31.43 -22.67
N TYR A 976 21.81 32.62 -22.12
CA TYR A 976 23.02 32.99 -21.38
C TYR A 976 24.34 32.68 -22.14
N GLY A 977 24.31 32.69 -23.48
CA GLY A 977 25.37 32.15 -24.33
C GLY A 977 26.75 32.82 -24.24
N GLY A 978 26.87 33.95 -23.53
CA GLY A 978 28.15 34.58 -23.19
C GLY A 978 28.89 33.93 -22.01
N TYR A 979 28.34 32.87 -21.40
CA TYR A 979 28.89 32.19 -20.22
C TYR A 979 28.91 30.66 -20.39
N PRO A 980 29.68 30.10 -21.34
CA PRO A 980 29.64 28.69 -21.69
C PRO A 980 30.13 27.75 -20.57
N ALA A 981 30.94 28.24 -19.62
CA ALA A 981 31.45 27.47 -18.49
C ALA A 981 30.55 27.56 -17.24
N LEU A 982 29.41 28.26 -17.30
CA LEU A 982 28.44 28.36 -16.19
C LEU A 982 27.20 27.50 -16.42
N ASP A 983 26.52 27.14 -15.32
CA ASP A 983 25.20 26.50 -15.31
C ASP A 983 24.23 27.35 -14.47
N PHE A 984 23.52 28.28 -15.13
CA PHE A 984 22.60 29.22 -14.46
C PHE A 984 21.31 28.50 -14.01
N ARG A 985 21.06 28.45 -12.71
CA ARG A 985 19.89 27.80 -12.11
C ARG A 985 18.74 28.77 -11.83
N VAL A 986 19.02 29.92 -11.20
CA VAL A 986 18.02 30.98 -10.98
C VAL A 986 18.63 32.35 -11.24
N VAL A 987 17.98 33.16 -12.09
CA VAL A 987 18.26 34.59 -12.27
C VAL A 987 16.96 35.36 -12.05
N ASP A 988 16.53 35.51 -10.79
CA ASP A 988 15.23 36.10 -10.42
C ASP A 988 15.24 36.64 -8.97
N VAL A 989 14.07 37.01 -8.44
CA VAL A 989 13.91 37.37 -7.01
C VAL A 989 14.16 36.19 -6.07
N ILE A 990 14.60 36.48 -4.83
CA ILE A 990 15.00 35.49 -3.81
C ILE A 990 13.95 34.40 -3.56
N ASP A 991 12.65 34.69 -3.68
CA ASP A 991 11.55 33.73 -3.50
C ASP A 991 11.64 32.51 -4.44
N ARG A 992 12.28 32.68 -5.61
CA ARG A 992 12.32 31.69 -6.69
C ARG A 992 13.40 30.61 -6.52
N ILE A 993 14.40 30.83 -5.67
CA ILE A 993 15.48 29.85 -5.42
C ILE A 993 15.17 28.88 -4.27
N GLN A 994 13.99 28.95 -3.63
CA GLN A 994 13.63 27.97 -2.60
C GLN A 994 13.52 26.55 -3.16
N GLY A 995 13.83 25.55 -2.33
CA GLY A 995 14.17 24.18 -2.77
C GLY A 995 15.59 24.07 -3.35
N GLN A 996 15.97 24.94 -4.29
CA GLN A 996 17.24 24.87 -5.02
C GLN A 996 18.47 25.30 -4.20
N GLN A 997 19.67 25.17 -4.79
CA GLN A 997 20.96 25.64 -4.27
C GLN A 997 21.94 25.82 -5.44
N SER A 998 23.05 26.55 -5.25
CA SER A 998 24.07 26.77 -6.27
C SER A 998 25.48 26.81 -5.67
N ASP A 999 26.48 26.46 -6.46
CA ASP A 999 27.88 26.54 -6.08
C ASP A 999 28.30 28.00 -5.83
N VAL A 1000 27.83 28.89 -6.70
CA VAL A 1000 27.95 30.35 -6.55
C VAL A 1000 26.57 30.98 -6.43
N VAL A 1001 26.42 31.93 -5.50
CA VAL A 1001 25.31 32.91 -5.52
C VAL A 1001 25.88 34.32 -5.61
N ILE A 1002 25.24 35.14 -6.45
CA ILE A 1002 25.49 36.58 -6.56
C ILE A 1002 24.20 37.31 -6.14
N LEU A 1003 24.26 38.25 -5.18
CA LEU A 1003 23.09 38.96 -4.65
C LEU A 1003 23.21 40.47 -4.87
N SER A 1004 22.25 41.06 -5.60
CA SER A 1004 22.12 42.52 -5.78
C SER A 1004 21.08 43.09 -4.82
N PHE A 1005 21.51 44.02 -3.97
CA PHE A 1005 20.66 44.69 -2.97
C PHE A 1005 19.80 45.82 -3.58
N CYS A 1006 20.19 46.35 -4.73
CA CYS A 1006 19.57 47.42 -5.51
C CYS A 1006 19.52 48.80 -4.82
N ARG A 1007 19.01 48.91 -3.59
CA ARG A 1007 18.69 50.20 -2.96
C ARG A 1007 19.94 50.92 -2.49
N ALA A 1008 20.04 52.18 -2.87
CA ALA A 1008 21.19 53.01 -2.60
C ALA A 1008 20.79 54.47 -2.41
N ALA A 1009 21.14 55.02 -1.25
CA ALA A 1009 20.95 56.42 -0.90
C ALA A 1009 22.30 57.17 -0.74
N PRO A 1010 23.08 57.38 -1.83
CA PRO A 1010 24.33 58.12 -1.77
C PRO A 1010 24.15 59.51 -1.16
N GLY A 1011 25.02 59.86 -0.18
CA GLY A 1011 25.00 61.14 0.51
C GLY A 1011 23.83 61.31 1.50
N ARG A 1012 23.41 60.25 2.20
CA ARG A 1012 22.42 60.31 3.29
C ARG A 1012 22.84 59.49 4.50
N ASP A 1013 23.36 60.17 5.52
CA ASP A 1013 23.82 59.56 6.78
C ASP A 1013 22.67 59.13 7.70
N LYS A 1014 21.46 59.67 7.47
CA LYS A 1014 20.22 59.27 8.13
C LYS A 1014 19.18 58.86 7.08
N LEU A 1015 18.80 57.60 7.10
CA LEU A 1015 17.65 57.08 6.36
C LEU A 1015 16.38 57.22 7.22
N ARG A 1016 15.21 57.08 6.59
CA ARG A 1016 13.94 56.91 7.32
C ARG A 1016 13.84 55.47 7.80
N ASP A 1017 13.16 55.26 8.93
CA ASP A 1017 12.86 53.92 9.42
C ASP A 1017 12.09 53.11 8.35
N HIS A 1018 12.40 51.83 8.26
CA HIS A 1018 11.91 50.92 7.22
C HIS A 1018 12.21 51.35 5.77
N TYR A 1019 13.15 52.29 5.53
CA TYR A 1019 13.69 52.51 4.17
C TYR A 1019 14.20 51.17 3.62
N GLY A 1020 13.82 50.87 2.38
CA GLY A 1020 14.19 49.63 1.73
C GLY A 1020 13.71 48.38 2.47
N ALA A 1021 12.51 48.38 3.07
CA ALA A 1021 11.98 47.31 3.94
C ALA A 1021 12.25 45.86 3.50
N TRP A 1022 12.20 45.55 2.19
CA TRP A 1022 12.58 44.22 1.66
C TRP A 1022 14.01 43.78 2.00
N LEU A 1023 14.94 44.73 2.12
CA LEU A 1023 16.33 44.51 2.57
C LEU A 1023 16.43 44.26 4.08
N GLN A 1024 15.37 44.59 4.83
CA GLN A 1024 15.29 44.38 6.28
C GLN A 1024 14.56 43.07 6.62
N ASP A 1025 14.20 42.26 5.62
CA ASP A 1025 13.67 40.91 5.80
C ASP A 1025 14.83 39.91 6.02
N VAL A 1026 15.04 39.54 7.29
CA VAL A 1026 16.08 38.57 7.71
C VAL A 1026 15.82 37.16 7.18
N ARG A 1027 14.56 36.78 6.92
CA ARG A 1027 14.22 35.47 6.33
C ARG A 1027 14.66 35.43 4.86
N ARG A 1028 14.51 36.54 4.11
CA ARG A 1028 15.08 36.70 2.75
C ARG A 1028 16.59 36.72 2.74
N LEU A 1029 17.23 37.47 3.64
CA LEU A 1029 18.70 37.50 3.78
C LEU A 1029 19.26 36.11 4.05
N ASN A 1030 18.65 35.38 5.00
CA ASN A 1030 19.00 34.01 5.31
C ASN A 1030 18.88 33.10 4.07
N VAL A 1031 17.74 33.13 3.36
CA VAL A 1031 17.56 32.34 2.14
C VAL A 1031 18.58 32.74 1.07
N ALA A 1032 18.85 34.01 0.83
CA ALA A 1032 19.81 34.42 -0.21
C ALA A 1032 21.24 33.90 0.08
N VAL A 1033 21.71 33.99 1.32
CA VAL A 1033 23.04 33.50 1.74
C VAL A 1033 23.12 31.97 1.71
N THR A 1034 22.14 31.28 2.32
CA THR A 1034 22.18 29.82 2.53
C THR A 1034 21.89 28.98 1.29
N ARG A 1035 21.72 29.59 0.11
CA ARG A 1035 21.61 28.89 -1.18
C ARG A 1035 22.98 28.75 -1.86
N ALA A 1036 24.00 29.47 -1.38
CA ALA A 1036 25.38 29.34 -1.82
C ALA A 1036 26.11 28.18 -1.13
N ARG A 1037 26.87 27.38 -1.90
CA ARG A 1037 27.69 26.28 -1.38
C ARG A 1037 29.16 26.62 -1.25
N ARG A 1038 29.76 27.16 -2.33
CA ARG A 1038 31.21 27.26 -2.52
C ARG A 1038 31.73 28.69 -2.62
N GLY A 1039 30.92 29.64 -3.12
CA GLY A 1039 31.26 31.06 -3.17
C GLY A 1039 30.02 31.97 -3.10
N LEU A 1040 30.17 33.17 -2.56
CA LEU A 1040 29.09 34.14 -2.34
C LEU A 1040 29.55 35.57 -2.65
N PHE A 1041 28.85 36.24 -3.56
CA PHE A 1041 29.15 37.60 -3.98
C PHE A 1041 27.97 38.52 -3.64
N LEU A 1042 28.24 39.57 -2.87
CA LEU A 1042 27.25 40.50 -2.34
C LEU A 1042 27.49 41.87 -2.98
N VAL A 1043 26.57 42.36 -3.80
CA VAL A 1043 26.73 43.58 -4.62
C VAL A 1043 25.75 44.64 -4.13
N GLY A 1044 26.25 45.72 -3.53
CA GLY A 1044 25.36 46.74 -2.95
C GLY A 1044 26.05 47.96 -2.36
N HIS A 1045 25.26 49.00 -2.09
CA HIS A 1045 25.75 50.26 -1.53
C HIS A 1045 25.93 50.15 -0.01
N GLY A 1046 27.15 49.83 0.44
CA GLY A 1046 27.45 49.45 1.82
C GLY A 1046 27.02 50.49 2.85
N ASP A 1047 27.23 51.78 2.58
CA ASP A 1047 26.84 52.87 3.48
C ASP A 1047 25.32 53.10 3.58
N THR A 1048 24.55 52.52 2.66
CA THR A 1048 23.08 52.44 2.82
C THR A 1048 22.70 51.25 3.69
N LEU A 1049 23.31 50.08 3.48
CA LEU A 1049 23.08 48.89 4.31
C LEU A 1049 23.47 49.11 5.79
N ARG A 1050 24.61 49.79 6.04
CA ARG A 1050 25.08 50.19 7.38
C ARG A 1050 24.14 51.15 8.11
N ASN A 1051 23.30 51.89 7.38
CA ASN A 1051 22.39 52.91 7.91
C ASN A 1051 20.89 52.53 7.79
N LEU A 1052 20.57 51.28 7.43
CA LEU A 1052 19.22 50.75 7.56
C LEU A 1052 18.81 50.72 9.03
N ARG A 1053 17.56 51.12 9.33
CA ARG A 1053 17.00 51.20 10.68
C ARG A 1053 15.51 50.83 10.69
N GLY A 1054 15.03 50.39 11.84
CA GLY A 1054 13.63 50.10 12.13
C GLY A 1054 13.31 48.61 12.27
N VAL A 1055 14.26 47.72 11.99
CA VAL A 1055 14.12 46.26 12.18
C VAL A 1055 15.38 45.72 12.87
N PRO A 1056 15.37 45.56 14.21
CA PRO A 1056 16.59 45.25 14.98
C PRO A 1056 17.36 44.00 14.53
N ALA A 1057 16.65 42.96 14.07
CA ALA A 1057 17.28 41.74 13.57
C ALA A 1057 18.02 41.94 12.23
N ALA A 1058 17.56 42.88 11.38
CA ALA A 1058 18.28 43.25 10.16
C ALA A 1058 19.47 44.15 10.48
N GLU A 1059 19.32 45.07 11.43
CA GLU A 1059 20.43 45.88 11.94
C GLU A 1059 21.54 44.98 12.55
N GLU A 1060 21.17 43.90 13.25
CA GLU A 1060 22.12 42.88 13.70
C GLU A 1060 22.76 42.13 12.54
N PHE A 1061 21.98 41.68 11.55
CA PHE A 1061 22.50 40.99 10.37
C PHE A 1061 23.54 41.82 9.61
N TYR A 1062 23.25 43.08 9.29
CA TYR A 1062 24.20 43.94 8.56
C TYR A 1062 25.43 44.30 9.40
N ARG A 1063 25.25 44.54 10.71
CA ARG A 1063 26.37 44.77 11.64
C ARG A 1063 27.30 43.54 11.71
N HIS A 1064 26.72 42.34 11.79
CA HIS A 1064 27.47 41.08 11.79
C HIS A 1064 28.16 40.83 10.45
N LEU A 1065 27.49 41.06 9.31
CA LEU A 1065 28.07 40.95 7.97
C LEU A 1065 29.33 41.82 7.85
N PHE A 1066 29.24 43.12 8.13
CA PHE A 1066 30.42 43.99 8.01
C PHE A 1066 31.50 43.66 9.05
N ALA A 1067 31.12 43.25 10.27
CA ALA A 1067 32.09 42.77 11.26
C ALA A 1067 32.84 41.51 10.79
N GLN A 1068 32.17 40.52 10.19
CA GLN A 1068 32.81 39.32 9.64
C GLN A 1068 33.78 39.68 8.51
N VAL A 1069 33.35 40.50 7.54
CA VAL A 1069 34.20 40.87 6.40
C VAL A 1069 35.42 41.71 6.83
N THR A 1070 35.32 42.52 7.90
CA THR A 1070 36.47 43.26 8.44
C THR A 1070 37.39 42.40 9.33
N SER A 1071 36.86 41.40 10.04
CA SER A 1071 37.65 40.59 10.99
C SER A 1071 38.26 39.31 10.39
N ARG A 1072 37.85 38.91 9.19
CA ARG A 1072 38.28 37.65 8.54
C ARG A 1072 38.77 37.85 7.09
N PRO A 1073 39.83 38.67 6.88
CA PRO A 1073 40.37 38.98 5.55
C PRO A 1073 40.96 37.77 4.81
N ASP A 1074 41.19 36.66 5.53
CA ASP A 1074 41.62 35.35 5.03
C ASP A 1074 40.55 34.62 4.21
N VAL A 1075 39.27 34.91 4.44
CA VAL A 1075 38.13 34.21 3.81
C VAL A 1075 36.99 35.12 3.36
N MET A 1076 37.05 36.40 3.66
CA MET A 1076 36.08 37.42 3.23
C MET A 1076 36.79 38.72 2.85
N THR A 1077 36.27 39.50 1.89
CA THR A 1077 36.83 40.83 1.58
C THR A 1077 35.80 41.86 1.12
N VAL A 1078 36.13 43.15 1.24
CA VAL A 1078 35.39 44.28 0.64
C VAL A 1078 36.12 44.76 -0.60
N VAL A 1079 35.44 44.78 -1.74
CA VAL A 1079 35.93 45.31 -3.01
C VAL A 1079 35.23 46.63 -3.31
N ARG A 1080 35.97 47.66 -3.74
CA ARG A 1080 35.45 49.01 -4.05
C ARG A 1080 35.69 49.48 -5.48
N ASP A 1081 36.42 48.70 -6.30
CA ASP A 1081 36.56 48.88 -7.74
C ASP A 1081 36.69 47.49 -8.39
N LEU A 1082 36.04 47.29 -9.55
CA LEU A 1082 35.54 45.97 -9.99
C LEU A 1082 35.34 45.88 -11.51
#